data_AF-A0A087DM64-F1
#
_entry.id   AF-A0A087DM64-F1
#
_cell.length_a   1.000
_cell.length_b   1.000
_cell.length_c   1.000
_cell.angle_alpha   90.00
_cell.angle_beta   90.00
_cell.angle_gamma   90.00
#
_symmetry.space_group_name_H-M   'P 1'
#
loop_
_entity.id
_entity.type
_entity.pdbx_description
1 polymer ?
#
loop_
_entity_poly.entity_id
_entity_poly.type
_entity_poly.pdbx_seq_one_letter_code
_entity_poly.pdbx_strand_id
1 'polypeptide(L)'
;MRNKAIACLGAIVACATALAGIPATAMADDSAGLTPQYTYNSQNDNGMTFEKVSHADQGLSQADGVVDYTGDGTIAPYTAGLSTTGNGDRGQSYSYAAASSGDWVYIGTMYGGLGVQAILNRDMTSLGLTSKQATALIQTMYAGNMYLGEPDGKSAGGMLFKFNVKTGKTKILMSKSTGIDGGKGVIPTFRSAFKMNGKLYFEGMVMDTNNKDLTQQEIQTAMAYQNGFPCIYEVDPANNDKLTKVYDSVDVDGFRSLVKGNVFTSTRAIGSFGNTLIAGDLKPTADGKGKALLVASKTPSDPNSYKVIADMASFDNLPAIHRQDVNGGGGIYQVQEFNGKLYVVVCTGDTSTLNEETGTMRSFAIYVGENKGDSTNKADWTWRPLVGDTAKGAKYYYGLDKSRVSAGACTLQVYGDHLYIGDYNDVSSALQGFVTKSNFVTQATNLEQSVNLYRMDKNENVEMLVGDKNDTFPKGGSTGLGSGYDNHMNQYTWQTTVHEGKMYLSTMNTTTLLEPIAQFTNGDILNMNEKDWNNTVHYLRVFLRLLWGMGPTDPASAIATQSNDQNAKVTTQTMPSTDNPEALVDWARIQAGKDASAAQPQTTDAKSVSSAKPISLTAAQTKELVDGIKDGSIVPGSLAASGSSDEASQLFDINNELDNLGSQLSDKGSADFANNYGEVTDAFFSIADIIPDKFKDLYEMLVKLTSKANLKAYAKSLPYLAKSKRGFNLFEITDRSAANEGVTVGTVTDNGFGDPFNHGLRIFCDTDDYMVVGTANPFYGTQLWRVRNTQYAVNVSATEGGSASADVERAAKGSKVTLTATANKGYHFKEWNVLKGNISIENNAFEMPDGSVSIQAVFEKDAVEPTTPTTPAKPATDTKPSTTPTGVTSTPSTGSSVLGMAVAAAVALIAGAAILLKKKQA
;
A
#
# COMPACT_ATOMS: atom_id res chain seq x y z
N MET A 1 14.61 68.36 15.07
CA MET A 1 15.92 67.76 15.42
C MET A 1 15.63 66.74 16.52
N ARG A 2 15.52 65.44 16.22
CA ARG A 2 16.56 64.44 15.88
C ARG A 2 17.31 63.91 17.12
N ASN A 3 17.10 62.61 17.38
CA ASN A 3 17.93 61.66 18.13
C ASN A 3 18.12 61.91 19.65
N LYS A 4 17.15 61.43 20.45
CA LYS A 4 17.32 60.63 21.71
C LYS A 4 15.99 60.55 22.48
N ALA A 5 15.06 59.71 22.01
CA ALA A 5 13.77 59.45 22.68
C ALA A 5 13.17 58.06 22.36
N ILE A 6 14.01 57.07 22.03
CA ILE A 6 13.59 55.70 21.69
C ILE A 6 14.37 54.72 22.58
N ALA A 7 13.83 54.46 23.77
CA ALA A 7 14.32 53.44 24.71
C ALA A 7 13.26 53.05 25.77
N CYS A 8 12.38 53.99 26.18
CA CYS A 8 11.45 53.79 27.31
C CYS A 8 9.95 53.68 26.93
N LEU A 9 9.63 53.18 25.73
CA LEU A 9 8.25 52.91 25.30
C LEU A 9 7.98 51.45 24.87
N GLY A 10 9.00 50.60 24.84
CA GLY A 10 8.87 49.17 24.51
C GLY A 10 8.60 48.24 25.71
N ALA A 11 8.74 48.73 26.95
CA ALA A 11 8.71 47.90 28.16
C ALA A 11 7.42 48.01 29.00
N ILE A 12 6.51 48.93 28.66
CA ILE A 12 5.26 49.18 29.43
C ILE A 12 4.02 48.66 28.70
N VAL A 13 4.08 48.46 27.37
CA VAL A 13 3.01 47.79 26.60
C VAL A 13 3.10 46.26 26.72
N ALA A 14 4.27 45.71 27.06
CA ALA A 14 4.49 44.26 27.20
C ALA A 14 3.98 43.65 28.54
N CYS A 15 3.60 44.47 29.52
CA CYS A 15 3.12 43.99 30.83
C CYS A 15 1.62 44.24 31.08
N ALA A 16 0.89 44.81 30.11
CA ALA A 16 -0.55 45.08 30.22
C ALA A 16 -1.44 44.06 29.49
N THR A 17 -0.87 43.27 28.57
CA THR A 17 -1.58 42.17 27.88
C THR A 17 -1.31 40.78 28.49
N ALA A 18 -0.39 40.68 29.46
CA ALA A 18 -0.03 39.43 30.15
C ALA A 18 -1.01 39.00 31.27
N LEU A 19 -2.10 39.75 31.48
CA LEU A 19 -3.12 39.49 32.52
C LEU A 19 -4.57 39.54 31.99
N ALA A 20 -4.76 39.66 30.69
CA ALA A 20 -6.05 39.58 30.00
C ALA A 20 -5.97 38.53 28.89
N GLY A 21 -5.66 37.30 29.28
CA GLY A 21 -5.26 36.23 28.38
C GLY A 21 -5.25 34.87 29.07
N ILE A 22 -6.27 34.57 29.87
CA ILE A 22 -6.71 33.18 29.96
C ILE A 22 -6.97 32.78 28.49
N PRO A 23 -6.34 31.75 27.92
CA PRO A 23 -6.91 31.13 26.75
C PRO A 23 -8.24 30.57 27.25
N ALA A 24 -9.32 31.33 27.04
CA ALA A 24 -10.62 30.73 26.86
C ALA A 24 -10.36 29.58 25.90
N THR A 25 -10.60 28.35 26.37
CA THR A 25 -10.51 27.17 25.51
C THR A 25 -11.31 27.54 24.29
N ALA A 26 -10.62 27.75 23.17
CA ALA A 26 -11.25 27.99 21.90
C ALA A 26 -11.94 26.67 21.60
N MET A 27 -13.18 26.57 22.05
CA MET A 27 -14.14 25.62 21.52
C MET A 27 -14.08 25.91 20.04
N ALA A 28 -13.41 25.03 19.30
CA ALA A 28 -13.28 25.15 17.86
C ALA A 28 -14.71 25.37 17.37
N ASP A 29 -14.94 26.54 16.79
CA ASP A 29 -16.27 26.94 16.38
C ASP A 29 -16.74 25.89 15.38
N ASP A 30 -17.73 25.08 15.74
CA ASP A 30 -18.19 23.96 14.90
C ASP A 30 -18.83 24.48 13.57
N SER A 31 -18.87 25.82 13.37
CA SER A 31 -19.18 26.50 12.11
C SER A 31 -17.98 26.79 11.19
N ALA A 32 -16.73 26.61 11.64
CA ALA A 32 -15.54 26.86 10.84
C ALA A 32 -15.34 25.77 9.78
N GLY A 33 -15.73 26.05 8.54
CA GLY A 33 -15.56 25.16 7.40
C GLY A 33 -14.10 24.92 7.02
N LEU A 34 -13.74 23.67 6.75
CA LEU A 34 -12.42 23.29 6.23
C LEU A 34 -12.20 23.95 4.86
N THR A 35 -11.09 24.68 4.75
CA THR A 35 -10.67 25.44 3.57
C THR A 35 -9.39 24.82 2.96
N PRO A 36 -9.52 23.89 2.01
CA PRO A 36 -8.40 23.21 1.36
C PRO A 36 -7.47 24.20 0.64
N GLN A 37 -6.16 24.03 0.83
CA GLN A 37 -5.15 24.83 0.11
C GLN A 37 -4.71 24.18 -1.21
N TYR A 38 -4.96 22.87 -1.37
CA TYR A 38 -4.52 22.08 -2.52
C TYR A 38 -5.72 21.38 -3.16
N THR A 39 -5.83 21.54 -4.48
CA THR A 39 -6.91 20.98 -5.28
C THR A 39 -6.37 20.30 -6.54
N TYR A 40 -7.14 19.37 -7.09
CA TYR A 40 -6.83 18.65 -8.31
C TYR A 40 -8.09 18.54 -9.16
N ASN A 41 -8.08 19.14 -10.35
CA ASN A 41 -9.16 19.01 -11.32
C ASN A 41 -8.97 17.72 -12.12
N SER A 42 -10.06 16.99 -12.35
CA SER A 42 -10.06 15.77 -13.16
C SER A 42 -9.63 16.02 -14.61
N GLN A 43 -8.95 15.02 -15.21
CA GLN A 43 -8.43 15.12 -16.58
C GLN A 43 -9.47 14.81 -17.67
N ASN A 44 -10.61 14.21 -17.31
CA ASN A 44 -11.70 13.86 -18.22
C ASN A 44 -12.79 14.94 -18.30
N ASP A 45 -12.51 16.16 -17.81
CA ASP A 45 -13.44 17.31 -17.77
C ASP A 45 -14.81 16.99 -17.11
N ASN A 46 -14.90 15.97 -16.26
CA ASN A 46 -16.15 15.55 -15.63
C ASN A 46 -16.65 16.50 -14.51
N GLY A 47 -15.98 17.64 -14.31
CA GLY A 47 -16.31 18.65 -13.30
C GLY A 47 -15.83 18.34 -11.88
N MET A 48 -15.20 17.18 -11.63
CA MET A 48 -14.68 16.85 -10.31
C MET A 48 -13.42 17.64 -9.96
N THR A 49 -13.52 18.43 -8.87
CA THR A 49 -12.37 19.00 -8.17
C THR A 49 -12.16 18.23 -6.87
N PHE A 50 -11.05 17.49 -6.79
CA PHE A 50 -10.62 16.82 -5.56
C PHE A 50 -9.85 17.82 -4.70
N GLU A 51 -10.19 17.89 -3.42
CA GLU A 51 -9.62 18.80 -2.43
C GLU A 51 -8.81 17.99 -1.40
N LYS A 52 -7.53 18.31 -1.14
CA LYS A 52 -6.75 17.66 -0.07
C LYS A 52 -7.25 18.13 1.29
N VAL A 53 -7.59 17.19 2.18
CA VAL A 53 -8.21 17.51 3.48
C VAL A 53 -7.48 16.94 4.69
N SER A 54 -6.63 15.92 4.52
CA SER A 54 -5.62 15.57 5.52
C SER A 54 -4.51 16.62 5.53
N HIS A 55 -4.00 16.98 6.72
CA HIS A 55 -2.95 18.00 6.89
C HIS A 55 -3.11 19.18 5.91
N ALA A 56 -4.28 19.84 5.96
CA ALA A 56 -4.77 20.67 4.85
C ALA A 56 -3.95 21.94 4.55
N ASP A 57 -3.04 22.32 5.45
CA ASP A 57 -2.03 23.37 5.28
C ASP A 57 -0.69 22.85 4.72
N GLN A 58 -0.44 21.53 4.77
CA GLN A 58 0.78 20.88 4.27
C GLN A 58 0.60 20.39 2.82
N GLY A 59 1.63 20.66 2.01
CA GLY A 59 1.63 20.37 0.58
C GLY A 59 1.82 18.90 0.23
N LEU A 60 1.92 18.64 -1.07
CA LEU A 60 2.23 17.31 -1.61
C LEU A 60 3.69 16.93 -1.30
N SER A 61 3.96 15.63 -1.23
CA SER A 61 5.29 15.07 -0.92
C SER A 61 5.87 15.57 0.42
N GLN A 62 5.00 15.78 1.40
CA GLN A 62 5.33 16.11 2.80
C GLN A 62 4.68 15.08 3.72
N ALA A 63 5.20 14.95 4.95
CA ALA A 63 4.68 14.03 5.94
C ALA A 63 3.19 14.30 6.23
N ASP A 64 2.34 13.32 5.96
CA ASP A 64 0.90 13.37 6.18
C ASP A 64 0.50 12.19 7.09
N GLY A 65 -0.14 11.14 6.57
CA GLY A 65 -0.56 10.02 7.42
C GLY A 65 -1.70 10.39 8.38
N VAL A 66 -2.49 11.42 8.06
CA VAL A 66 -3.75 11.86 8.69
C VAL A 66 -3.74 12.24 10.18
N VAL A 67 -2.68 11.92 10.92
CA VAL A 67 -2.42 12.24 12.32
C VAL A 67 -0.97 12.64 12.52
N ASP A 68 -0.66 13.38 13.57
CA ASP A 68 0.72 13.67 13.97
C ASP A 68 1.30 12.50 14.77
N TYR A 69 2.54 12.14 14.48
CA TYR A 69 3.40 11.36 15.36
C TYR A 69 3.96 12.25 16.48
N THR A 70 3.75 11.85 17.73
CA THR A 70 4.12 12.63 18.92
C THR A 70 5.28 12.03 19.71
N GLY A 71 5.97 11.03 19.16
CA GLY A 71 7.10 10.33 19.80
C GLY A 71 6.69 9.12 20.64
N ASP A 72 7.64 8.26 20.98
CA ASP A 72 7.50 7.06 21.83
C ASP A 72 6.43 6.04 21.35
N GLY A 73 6.14 6.03 20.05
CA GLY A 73 5.08 5.21 19.46
C GLY A 73 3.68 5.76 19.72
N THR A 74 3.55 7.08 19.91
CA THR A 74 2.29 7.77 20.19
C THR A 74 1.87 8.69 19.03
N ILE A 75 0.55 8.85 18.88
CA ILE A 75 -0.08 9.70 17.86
C ILE A 75 -1.13 10.64 18.46
N ALA A 76 -1.34 11.78 17.82
CA ALA A 76 -2.36 12.77 18.14
C ALA A 76 -3.14 13.22 16.90
N PRO A 77 -4.43 13.61 17.03
CA PRO A 77 -5.19 14.18 15.92
C PRO A 77 -4.55 15.47 15.39
N TYR A 78 -4.30 15.53 14.08
CA TYR A 78 -3.88 16.76 13.43
C TYR A 78 -4.91 17.88 13.67
N THR A 79 -4.43 19.09 14.01
CA THR A 79 -5.24 20.29 14.20
C THR A 79 -4.50 21.49 13.60
N ALA A 80 -5.07 22.07 12.53
CA ALA A 80 -4.47 23.20 11.81
C ALA A 80 -4.10 24.36 12.76
N GLY A 81 -2.88 24.89 12.60
CA GLY A 81 -2.34 25.96 13.45
C GLY A 81 -1.90 25.56 14.87
N LEU A 82 -2.13 24.30 15.29
CA LEU A 82 -1.58 23.73 16.54
C LEU A 82 -0.54 22.63 16.24
N SER A 83 -0.81 21.79 15.23
CA SER A 83 0.12 20.81 14.70
C SER A 83 1.35 21.48 14.09
N THR A 84 2.51 20.83 14.19
CA THR A 84 3.78 21.33 13.63
C THR A 84 4.04 20.69 12.27
N THR A 85 4.43 21.49 11.28
CA THR A 85 4.80 21.01 9.94
C THR A 85 5.86 19.91 10.01
N GLY A 86 5.64 18.80 9.32
CA GLY A 86 6.55 17.66 9.31
C GLY A 86 6.35 16.62 10.42
N ASN A 87 5.39 16.81 11.35
CA ASN A 87 5.07 15.81 12.37
C ASN A 87 4.13 14.68 11.91
N GLY A 88 3.62 14.69 10.67
CA GLY A 88 2.69 13.66 10.19
C GLY A 88 3.27 12.23 10.30
N ASP A 89 2.48 11.28 10.84
CA ASP A 89 2.88 9.88 11.00
C ASP A 89 2.94 9.18 9.62
N ARG A 90 4.10 9.30 8.96
CA ARG A 90 4.41 8.66 7.67
C ARG A 90 4.17 7.15 7.71
N GLY A 91 4.27 6.57 8.91
CA GLY A 91 3.94 5.17 9.18
C GLY A 91 2.48 4.82 8.94
N GLN A 92 1.51 5.74 9.03
CA GLN A 92 0.12 5.54 8.59
C GLN A 92 0.02 5.55 7.06
N SER A 93 0.77 4.68 6.39
CA SER A 93 1.03 4.74 4.96
C SER A 93 -0.22 4.58 4.10
N TYR A 94 -1.13 3.68 4.49
CA TYR A 94 -2.35 3.37 3.75
C TYR A 94 -3.58 3.63 4.62
N SER A 95 -4.52 4.42 4.11
CA SER A 95 -5.94 4.17 4.38
C SER A 95 -6.31 2.82 3.76
N TYR A 96 -7.17 2.02 4.40
CA TYR A 96 -7.37 0.63 3.98
C TYR A 96 -8.83 0.16 3.99
N ALA A 97 -9.57 0.46 5.06
CA ALA A 97 -10.98 0.13 5.19
C ALA A 97 -11.76 1.38 5.58
N ALA A 98 -12.90 1.66 4.96
CA ALA A 98 -13.68 2.86 5.27
C ALA A 98 -15.20 2.66 5.17
N ALA A 99 -15.94 3.32 6.05
CA ALA A 99 -17.40 3.43 6.00
C ALA A 99 -17.86 4.76 6.61
N SER A 100 -19.05 5.25 6.25
CA SER A 100 -19.52 6.60 6.60
C SER A 100 -20.82 6.61 7.42
N SER A 101 -21.00 7.68 8.20
CA SER A 101 -22.28 8.02 8.84
C SER A 101 -22.43 9.54 8.94
N GLY A 102 -23.38 10.09 8.19
CA GLY A 102 -23.54 11.54 8.01
C GLY A 102 -22.26 12.18 7.48
N ASP A 103 -21.84 13.28 8.11
CA ASP A 103 -20.64 14.03 7.74
C ASP A 103 -19.32 13.39 8.23
N TRP A 104 -19.35 12.17 8.79
CA TRP A 104 -18.17 11.46 9.31
C TRP A 104 -17.81 10.23 8.47
N VAL A 105 -16.53 10.11 8.12
CA VAL A 105 -15.93 8.90 7.53
C VAL A 105 -15.03 8.23 8.56
N TYR A 106 -15.22 6.94 8.77
CA TYR A 106 -14.49 6.09 9.71
C TYR A 106 -13.49 5.27 8.90
N ILE A 107 -12.20 5.32 9.25
CA ILE A 107 -11.10 4.82 8.42
C ILE A 107 -10.15 3.99 9.27
N GLY A 108 -9.94 2.73 8.87
CA GLY A 108 -8.85 1.88 9.35
C GLY A 108 -7.60 2.05 8.49
N THR A 109 -6.44 2.18 9.13
CA THR A 109 -5.14 2.30 8.45
C THR A 109 -4.34 0.98 8.48
N MET A 110 -3.39 0.84 7.56
CA MET A 110 -2.34 -0.18 7.60
C MET A 110 -0.98 0.52 7.74
N TYR A 111 -0.27 0.20 8.83
CA TYR A 111 1.01 0.82 9.16
C TYR A 111 2.16 0.25 8.32
N GLY A 112 3.07 1.09 7.85
CA GLY A 112 4.25 0.69 7.07
C GLY A 112 3.89 -0.11 5.82
N GLY A 113 2.94 0.39 5.03
CA GLY A 113 2.28 -0.32 3.92
C GLY A 113 3.26 -1.03 2.97
N LEU A 114 2.92 -2.28 2.59
CA LEU A 114 3.76 -3.25 1.88
C LEU A 114 5.10 -3.64 2.54
N GLY A 115 5.55 -2.98 3.62
CA GLY A 115 6.79 -3.31 4.31
C GLY A 115 8.05 -3.15 3.46
N VAL A 116 8.01 -2.31 2.41
CA VAL A 116 9.02 -2.21 1.35
C VAL A 116 10.44 -2.05 1.91
N GLN A 117 10.64 -1.15 2.89
CA GLN A 117 11.94 -0.97 3.54
C GLN A 117 12.41 -2.22 4.28
N ALA A 118 11.53 -2.93 4.98
CA ALA A 118 11.89 -4.11 5.77
C ALA A 118 12.24 -5.30 4.86
N ILE A 119 11.51 -5.46 3.75
CA ILE A 119 11.81 -6.41 2.68
C ILE A 119 13.19 -6.09 2.09
N LEU A 120 13.38 -4.87 1.54
CA LEU A 120 14.64 -4.43 0.95
C LEU A 120 15.83 -4.59 1.91
N ASN A 121 15.65 -4.23 3.19
CA ASN A 121 16.72 -4.32 4.18
C ASN A 121 17.10 -5.77 4.47
N ARG A 122 16.12 -6.63 4.81
CA ARG A 122 16.34 -8.07 5.06
C ARG A 122 17.06 -8.71 3.88
N ASP A 123 16.60 -8.43 2.67
CA ASP A 123 17.08 -9.09 1.47
C ASP A 123 18.50 -8.62 1.12
N MET A 124 18.78 -7.31 1.19
CA MET A 124 20.15 -6.79 1.10
C MET A 124 21.09 -7.36 2.18
N THR A 125 20.58 -7.60 3.40
CA THR A 125 21.40 -8.26 4.44
C THR A 125 21.67 -9.73 4.16
N SER A 126 20.78 -10.42 3.43
CA SER A 126 21.05 -11.78 2.94
C SER A 126 22.12 -11.83 1.84
N LEU A 127 22.38 -10.70 1.18
CA LEU A 127 23.47 -10.49 0.21
C LEU A 127 24.76 -9.94 0.88
N GLY A 128 24.91 -10.11 2.20
CA GLY A 128 26.13 -9.77 2.94
C GLY A 128 26.27 -8.31 3.40
N LEU A 129 25.33 -7.41 3.08
CA LEU A 129 25.36 -6.04 3.61
C LEU A 129 24.97 -6.04 5.10
N THR A 130 25.54 -5.14 5.90
CA THR A 130 24.95 -4.83 7.21
C THR A 130 23.63 -4.07 7.04
N SER A 131 22.70 -4.19 7.98
CA SER A 131 21.41 -3.47 7.94
C SER A 131 21.59 -1.94 7.81
N LYS A 132 22.70 -1.39 8.32
CA LYS A 132 23.07 0.03 8.14
C LYS A 132 23.48 0.36 6.69
N GLN A 133 24.29 -0.49 6.06
CA GLN A 133 24.66 -0.33 4.64
C GLN A 133 23.43 -0.50 3.73
N ALA A 134 22.61 -1.52 3.98
CA ALA A 134 21.35 -1.72 3.27
C ALA A 134 20.43 -0.49 3.39
N THR A 135 20.26 0.07 4.59
CA THR A 135 19.46 1.29 4.81
C THR A 135 20.02 2.49 4.04
N ALA A 136 21.34 2.69 4.03
CA ALA A 136 21.97 3.79 3.28
C ALA A 136 21.82 3.62 1.76
N LEU A 137 21.91 2.39 1.25
CA LEU A 137 21.69 2.08 -0.16
C LEU A 137 20.22 2.32 -0.55
N ILE A 138 19.26 1.84 0.24
CA ILE A 138 17.82 2.12 0.03
C ILE A 138 17.55 3.63 -0.01
N GLN A 139 18.10 4.39 0.94
CA GLN A 139 17.93 5.85 0.95
C GLN A 139 18.56 6.53 -0.28
N THR A 140 19.68 6.01 -0.78
CA THR A 140 20.29 6.51 -2.03
C THR A 140 19.40 6.21 -3.23
N MET A 141 18.92 4.97 -3.37
CA MET A 141 18.05 4.51 -4.46
C MET A 141 16.72 5.28 -4.55
N TYR A 142 16.17 5.71 -3.41
CA TYR A 142 14.92 6.48 -3.35
C TYR A 142 15.14 7.96 -3.02
N ALA A 143 16.35 8.49 -3.24
CA ALA A 143 16.71 9.91 -3.08
C ALA A 143 16.29 10.56 -1.74
N GLY A 144 16.38 9.82 -0.62
CA GLY A 144 16.03 10.28 0.73
C GLY A 144 14.56 10.07 1.14
N ASN A 145 13.69 9.60 0.22
CA ASN A 145 12.24 9.67 0.40
C ASN A 145 11.63 8.42 1.06
N MET A 146 12.32 7.28 1.05
CA MET A 146 11.81 6.03 1.63
C MET A 146 11.56 6.18 3.14
N TYR A 147 10.43 5.67 3.63
CA TYR A 147 10.16 5.64 5.07
C TYR A 147 11.00 4.54 5.75
N LEU A 148 11.61 4.85 6.89
CA LEU A 148 12.50 3.93 7.63
C LEU A 148 11.92 3.45 8.97
N GLY A 149 10.71 3.87 9.33
CA GLY A 149 10.30 3.97 10.73
C GLY A 149 10.47 5.39 11.26
N GLU A 150 9.88 5.66 12.43
CA GLU A 150 9.96 6.97 13.09
C GLU A 150 11.34 7.21 13.72
N PRO A 151 11.75 8.49 13.94
CA PRO A 151 13.12 8.83 14.36
C PRO A 151 13.60 8.22 15.70
N ASP A 152 12.67 7.82 16.57
CA ASP A 152 12.94 7.17 17.86
C ASP A 152 12.96 5.62 17.78
N GLY A 153 12.76 5.05 16.59
CA GLY A 153 12.70 3.62 16.34
C GLY A 153 11.46 2.94 16.94
N LYS A 154 10.42 3.68 17.33
CA LYS A 154 9.14 3.14 17.77
C LYS A 154 8.14 3.14 16.61
N SER A 155 7.07 2.38 16.78
CA SER A 155 5.94 2.32 15.86
C SER A 155 4.66 2.63 16.63
N ALA A 156 3.81 3.47 16.04
CA ALA A 156 2.45 3.71 16.51
C ALA A 156 1.50 2.53 16.22
N GLY A 157 1.78 1.78 15.15
CA GLY A 157 0.89 0.73 14.63
C GLY A 157 -0.29 1.31 13.85
N GLY A 158 -1.09 0.42 13.25
CA GLY A 158 -2.34 0.82 12.59
C GLY A 158 -3.35 1.37 13.60
N MET A 159 -4.34 2.11 13.10
CA MET A 159 -5.39 2.73 13.90
C MET A 159 -6.75 2.69 13.20
N LEU A 160 -7.82 2.86 13.97
CA LEU A 160 -9.15 3.23 13.49
C LEU A 160 -9.45 4.64 14.00
N PHE A 161 -9.76 5.56 13.09
CA PHE A 161 -10.15 6.93 13.42
C PHE A 161 -11.41 7.33 12.64
N LYS A 162 -11.98 8.48 12.98
CA LYS A 162 -12.98 9.14 12.15
C LYS A 162 -12.61 10.58 11.83
N PHE A 163 -12.97 11.02 10.64
CA PHE A 163 -12.73 12.34 10.09
C PHE A 163 -14.05 13.01 9.70
N ASN A 164 -14.27 14.25 10.13
CA ASN A 164 -15.42 15.02 9.69
C ASN A 164 -15.12 15.72 8.36
N VAL A 165 -15.87 15.40 7.32
CA VAL A 165 -15.58 15.84 5.95
C VAL A 165 -15.78 17.33 5.72
N LYS A 166 -16.46 18.04 6.63
CA LYS A 166 -16.73 19.48 6.54
C LYS A 166 -15.82 20.33 7.40
N THR A 167 -15.54 19.91 8.63
CA THR A 167 -14.76 20.68 9.61
C THR A 167 -13.31 20.24 9.73
N GLY A 168 -12.93 19.09 9.18
CA GLY A 168 -11.59 18.52 9.31
C GLY A 168 -11.28 17.89 10.67
N LYS A 169 -12.28 17.83 11.57
CA LYS A 169 -12.13 17.31 12.93
C LYS A 169 -11.80 15.81 12.89
N THR A 170 -10.68 15.43 13.49
CA THR A 170 -10.23 14.03 13.61
C THR A 170 -10.44 13.51 15.03
N LYS A 171 -10.96 12.29 15.17
CA LYS A 171 -11.06 11.56 16.45
C LYS A 171 -10.52 10.15 16.27
N ILE A 172 -9.46 9.80 17.01
CA ILE A 172 -8.92 8.43 17.03
C ILE A 172 -9.83 7.57 17.93
N LEU A 173 -10.26 6.42 17.42
CA LEU A 173 -11.18 5.51 18.10
C LEU A 173 -10.43 4.30 18.70
N MET A 174 -9.44 3.78 17.97
CA MET A 174 -8.62 2.64 18.38
C MET A 174 -7.18 2.82 17.90
N SER A 175 -6.21 2.74 18.80
CA SER A 175 -4.77 2.67 18.48
C SER A 175 -3.96 2.18 19.69
N LYS A 176 -2.66 1.95 19.48
CA LYS A 176 -1.70 1.60 20.54
C LYS A 176 -1.67 2.63 21.68
N SER A 177 -1.65 3.93 21.38
CA SER A 177 -1.43 4.98 22.39
C SER A 177 -2.71 5.64 22.89
N THR A 178 -3.77 5.66 22.07
CA THR A 178 -4.99 6.43 22.32
C THR A 178 -6.21 5.74 21.71
N GLY A 179 -7.41 6.14 22.13
CA GLY A 179 -8.66 5.54 21.70
C GLY A 179 -9.78 5.78 22.71
N ILE A 180 -10.99 5.33 22.37
CA ILE A 180 -12.12 5.32 23.30
C ILE A 180 -12.11 4.02 24.14
N ASP A 181 -13.13 3.81 24.97
CA ASP A 181 -13.25 2.64 25.84
C ASP A 181 -13.02 1.32 25.07
N GLY A 182 -12.05 0.52 25.52
CA GLY A 182 -11.64 -0.73 24.87
C GLY A 182 -10.80 -0.59 23.60
N GLY A 183 -10.56 0.63 23.09
CA GLY A 183 -9.78 0.90 21.88
C GLY A 183 -8.31 1.28 22.12
N LYS A 184 -7.93 1.67 23.33
CA LYS A 184 -6.54 2.04 23.68
C LYS A 184 -5.67 0.82 23.94
N GLY A 185 -4.48 0.78 23.34
CA GLY A 185 -3.56 -0.37 23.39
C GLY A 185 -3.85 -1.42 22.32
N VAL A 186 -4.81 -1.16 21.43
CA VAL A 186 -5.22 -2.09 20.39
C VAL A 186 -4.73 -1.57 19.04
N ILE A 187 -3.97 -2.38 18.32
CA ILE A 187 -3.45 -2.09 16.99
C ILE A 187 -4.32 -2.83 15.97
N PRO A 188 -5.28 -2.15 15.31
CA PRO A 188 -6.03 -2.74 14.21
C PRO A 188 -5.23 -2.83 12.92
N THR A 189 -5.65 -3.76 12.07
CA THR A 189 -5.36 -3.78 10.63
C THR A 189 -6.62 -4.33 9.95
N PHE A 190 -7.60 -3.44 9.80
CA PHE A 190 -8.85 -3.73 9.11
C PHE A 190 -8.65 -3.68 7.60
N ARG A 191 -9.19 -4.68 6.90
CA ARG A 191 -8.98 -4.92 5.47
C ARG A 191 -10.17 -4.51 4.61
N SER A 192 -11.36 -4.48 5.20
CA SER A 192 -12.59 -4.02 4.55
C SER A 192 -13.59 -3.56 5.62
N ALA A 193 -14.62 -2.82 5.19
CA ALA A 193 -15.70 -2.38 6.05
C ALA A 193 -17.05 -2.51 5.34
N PHE A 194 -18.11 -2.77 6.11
CA PHE A 194 -19.48 -2.91 5.61
C PHE A 194 -20.47 -2.15 6.49
N LYS A 195 -21.47 -1.52 5.89
CA LYS A 195 -22.50 -0.75 6.60
C LYS A 195 -23.83 -1.51 6.56
N MET A 196 -24.40 -1.79 7.72
CA MET A 196 -25.65 -2.52 7.85
C MET A 196 -26.42 -2.05 9.09
N ASN A 197 -27.74 -1.88 8.97
CA ASN A 197 -28.63 -1.51 10.08
C ASN A 197 -28.17 -0.25 10.87
N GLY A 198 -27.57 0.72 10.18
CA GLY A 198 -27.03 1.96 10.79
C GLY A 198 -25.72 1.81 11.56
N LYS A 199 -25.13 0.60 11.61
CA LYS A 199 -23.82 0.30 12.21
C LYS A 199 -22.76 0.10 11.13
N LEU A 200 -21.49 0.21 11.52
CA LEU A 200 -20.33 0.01 10.65
C LEU A 200 -19.53 -1.19 11.16
N TYR A 201 -19.29 -2.19 10.32
CA TYR A 201 -18.56 -3.41 10.66
C TYR A 201 -17.21 -3.40 9.96
N PHE A 202 -16.12 -3.54 10.71
CA PHE A 202 -14.75 -3.56 10.20
C PHE A 202 -14.16 -4.97 10.34
N GLU A 203 -13.79 -5.55 9.20
CA GLU A 203 -13.23 -6.90 9.07
C GLU A 203 -11.71 -6.84 9.03
N GLY A 204 -11.03 -7.79 9.70
CA GLY A 204 -9.58 -7.92 9.63
C GLY A 204 -9.01 -8.49 10.92
N MET A 205 -7.97 -7.86 11.45
CA MET A 205 -7.30 -8.33 12.67
C MET A 205 -6.92 -7.22 13.64
N VAL A 206 -6.79 -7.57 14.92
CA VAL A 206 -6.28 -6.66 15.98
C VAL A 206 -5.19 -7.31 16.80
N MET A 207 -4.24 -6.52 17.30
CA MET A 207 -3.28 -6.92 18.33
C MET A 207 -3.45 -6.02 19.57
N ASP A 208 -3.90 -6.59 20.68
CA ASP A 208 -3.95 -5.89 21.97
C ASP A 208 -2.59 -6.02 22.69
N THR A 209 -1.87 -4.90 22.79
CA THR A 209 -0.56 -4.85 23.46
C THR A 209 -0.64 -4.99 24.99
N ASN A 210 -1.84 -4.96 25.56
CA ASN A 210 -2.11 -5.22 26.97
C ASN A 210 -2.55 -6.67 27.24
N ASN A 211 -2.64 -7.53 26.23
CA ASN A 211 -3.02 -8.93 26.40
C ASN A 211 -2.02 -9.64 27.34
N LYS A 212 -2.53 -10.15 28.47
CA LYS A 212 -1.74 -10.75 29.55
C LYS A 212 -1.35 -12.21 29.31
N ASP A 213 -2.03 -12.87 28.37
CA ASP A 213 -1.81 -14.27 28.03
C ASP A 213 -0.73 -14.43 26.93
N LEU A 214 -0.34 -13.32 26.31
CA LEU A 214 0.81 -13.21 25.41
C LEU A 214 2.03 -12.63 26.14
N THR A 215 3.20 -13.16 25.82
CA THR A 215 4.48 -12.58 26.24
C THR A 215 4.76 -11.30 25.44
N GLN A 216 5.58 -10.40 26.01
CA GLN A 216 6.03 -9.21 25.30
C GLN A 216 6.79 -9.55 24.01
N GLN A 217 7.52 -10.67 23.98
CA GLN A 217 8.20 -11.13 22.76
C GLN A 217 7.19 -11.56 21.68
N GLU A 218 6.14 -12.31 22.03
CA GLU A 218 5.07 -12.65 21.09
C GLU A 218 4.39 -11.40 20.53
N ILE A 219 4.10 -10.39 21.36
CA ILE A 219 3.51 -9.12 20.92
C ILE A 219 4.45 -8.37 19.96
N GLN A 220 5.74 -8.22 20.29
CA GLN A 220 6.70 -7.56 19.39
C GLN A 220 6.89 -8.32 18.07
N THR A 221 6.95 -9.66 18.11
CA THR A 221 7.02 -10.47 16.89
C THR A 221 5.74 -10.34 16.07
N ALA A 222 4.56 -10.36 16.69
CA ALA A 222 3.30 -10.18 15.99
C ALA A 222 3.21 -8.79 15.33
N MET A 223 3.64 -7.73 16.02
CA MET A 223 3.73 -6.39 15.45
C MET A 223 4.69 -6.34 14.24
N ALA A 224 5.90 -6.91 14.37
CA ALA A 224 6.91 -6.90 13.32
C ALA A 224 6.46 -7.65 12.04
N TYR A 225 5.72 -8.75 12.19
CA TYR A 225 5.17 -9.51 11.06
C TYR A 225 3.81 -9.00 10.58
N GLN A 226 3.16 -8.09 11.31
CA GLN A 226 1.74 -7.73 11.14
C GLN A 226 0.84 -8.97 11.26
N ASN A 227 0.87 -9.63 12.42
CA ASN A 227 -0.10 -10.62 12.86
C ASN A 227 -1.03 -10.01 13.92
N GLY A 228 -2.30 -10.42 13.89
CA GLY A 228 -3.29 -10.11 14.92
C GLY A 228 -4.34 -11.23 15.04
N PHE A 229 -5.25 -11.10 16.00
CA PHE A 229 -6.42 -11.96 16.14
C PHE A 229 -7.44 -11.57 15.05
N PRO A 230 -7.84 -12.49 14.14
CA PRO A 230 -8.89 -12.21 13.16
C PRO A 230 -10.21 -11.93 13.88
N CYS A 231 -10.91 -10.86 13.49
CA CYS A 231 -12.10 -10.38 14.20
C CYS A 231 -12.93 -9.38 13.39
N ILE A 232 -14.16 -9.15 13.86
CA ILE A 232 -15.05 -8.08 13.38
C ILE A 232 -15.31 -7.11 14.53
N TYR A 233 -15.09 -5.82 14.28
CA TYR A 233 -15.49 -4.74 15.17
C TYR A 233 -16.70 -3.99 14.60
N GLU A 234 -17.74 -3.86 15.42
CA GLU A 234 -18.84 -2.92 15.20
C GLU A 234 -18.46 -1.55 15.77
N VAL A 235 -18.72 -0.50 14.99
CA VAL A 235 -18.81 0.89 15.44
C VAL A 235 -20.28 1.29 15.43
N ASP A 236 -20.74 1.92 16.50
CA ASP A 236 -22.08 2.49 16.63
C ASP A 236 -22.06 4.03 16.62
N PRO A 237 -22.20 4.70 15.45
CA PRO A 237 -22.27 6.16 15.37
C PRO A 237 -23.40 6.78 16.19
N ALA A 238 -24.52 6.06 16.38
CA ALA A 238 -25.67 6.57 17.14
C ALA A 238 -25.45 6.49 18.66
N ASN A 239 -24.47 5.71 19.11
CA ASN A 239 -24.12 5.52 20.53
C ASN A 239 -22.70 6.02 20.80
N ASN A 240 -22.42 7.27 20.44
CA ASN A 240 -21.14 7.97 20.68
C ASN A 240 -19.88 7.21 20.17
N ASP A 241 -20.00 6.61 18.99
CA ASP A 241 -18.96 5.79 18.34
C ASP A 241 -18.61 4.50 19.10
N LYS A 242 -19.49 3.97 19.97
CA LYS A 242 -19.20 2.78 20.79
C LYS A 242 -18.61 1.65 19.93
N LEU A 243 -17.41 1.21 20.32
CA LEU A 243 -16.74 0.06 19.73
C LEU A 243 -17.17 -1.23 20.45
N THR A 244 -17.52 -2.25 19.67
CA THR A 244 -17.82 -3.60 20.18
C THR A 244 -17.14 -4.63 19.29
N LYS A 245 -16.30 -5.52 19.86
CA LYS A 245 -15.84 -6.71 19.13
C LYS A 245 -17.02 -7.68 19.02
N VAL A 246 -17.59 -7.80 17.82
CA VAL A 246 -18.80 -8.61 17.56
C VAL A 246 -18.47 -9.97 16.96
N TYR A 247 -17.26 -10.18 16.47
CA TYR A 247 -16.78 -11.51 16.13
C TYR A 247 -15.33 -11.66 16.58
N ASP A 248 -15.01 -12.80 17.19
CA ASP A 248 -13.65 -13.18 17.56
C ASP A 248 -13.35 -14.55 16.98
N SER A 249 -12.27 -14.65 16.19
CA SER A 249 -12.01 -15.87 15.44
C SER A 249 -11.31 -16.93 16.28
N VAL A 250 -10.34 -16.56 17.11
CA VAL A 250 -9.55 -17.52 17.88
C VAL A 250 -9.21 -16.97 19.26
N ASP A 251 -9.08 -17.88 20.22
CA ASP A 251 -8.38 -17.60 21.47
C ASP A 251 -6.86 -17.54 21.25
N VAL A 252 -6.11 -17.37 22.35
CA VAL A 252 -4.66 -17.20 22.33
C VAL A 252 -3.94 -18.45 21.81
N ASP A 253 -4.43 -19.65 22.12
CA ASP A 253 -3.82 -20.90 21.66
C ASP A 253 -4.16 -21.18 20.18
N GLY A 254 -5.36 -20.81 19.73
CA GLY A 254 -5.72 -20.79 18.32
C GLY A 254 -4.86 -19.79 17.52
N PHE A 255 -4.63 -18.59 18.05
CA PHE A 255 -3.72 -17.60 17.46
C PHE A 255 -2.28 -18.12 17.37
N ARG A 256 -1.74 -18.70 18.45
CA ARG A 256 -0.41 -19.36 18.46
C ARG A 256 -0.32 -20.46 17.41
N SER A 257 -1.37 -21.27 17.26
CA SER A 257 -1.45 -22.34 16.27
C SER A 257 -1.41 -21.79 14.84
N LEU A 258 -2.21 -20.77 14.53
CA LEU A 258 -2.21 -20.11 13.22
C LEU A 258 -0.84 -19.47 12.88
N VAL A 259 -0.24 -18.74 13.81
CA VAL A 259 1.08 -18.11 13.63
C VAL A 259 2.17 -19.17 13.44
N LYS A 260 2.14 -20.26 14.21
CA LYS A 260 3.06 -21.40 14.05
C LYS A 260 2.89 -22.10 12.70
N GLY A 261 1.67 -22.15 12.17
CA GLY A 261 1.37 -22.63 10.82
C GLY A 261 1.81 -21.69 9.69
N ASN A 262 2.36 -20.51 10.00
CA ASN A 262 2.63 -19.43 9.05
C ASN A 262 1.37 -18.90 8.31
N VAL A 263 0.19 -19.07 8.91
CA VAL A 263 -1.08 -18.55 8.39
C VAL A 263 -1.09 -17.03 8.51
N PHE A 264 -1.50 -16.35 7.45
CA PHE A 264 -1.71 -14.91 7.49
C PHE A 264 -3.08 -14.60 8.11
N THR A 265 -3.08 -14.15 9.36
CA THR A 265 -4.30 -14.00 10.17
C THR A 265 -5.19 -12.79 9.79
N SER A 266 -4.90 -12.10 8.68
CA SER A 266 -5.64 -10.93 8.23
C SER A 266 -6.75 -11.32 7.25
N THR A 267 -7.96 -11.53 7.77
CA THR A 267 -9.20 -11.71 6.98
C THR A 267 -9.52 -10.45 6.17
N ARG A 268 -10.26 -10.61 5.06
CA ARG A 268 -10.51 -9.53 4.07
C ARG A 268 -11.98 -9.39 3.67
N ALA A 269 -12.64 -10.51 3.39
CA ALA A 269 -13.98 -10.51 2.84
C ALA A 269 -15.05 -10.16 3.88
N ILE A 270 -15.85 -9.13 3.60
CA ILE A 270 -17.09 -8.82 4.31
C ILE A 270 -18.10 -8.22 3.31
N GLY A 271 -19.38 -8.52 3.48
CA GLY A 271 -20.47 -8.04 2.63
C GLY A 271 -21.82 -8.59 3.10
N SER A 272 -22.78 -8.72 2.19
CA SER A 272 -24.11 -9.25 2.50
C SER A 272 -24.59 -10.29 1.48
N PHE A 273 -25.57 -11.07 1.91
CA PHE A 273 -26.50 -11.82 1.07
C PHE A 273 -27.92 -11.53 1.56
N GLY A 274 -28.67 -10.71 0.83
CA GLY A 274 -29.88 -10.06 1.31
C GLY A 274 -29.63 -9.32 2.64
N ASN A 275 -30.47 -9.59 3.64
CA ASN A 275 -30.36 -8.99 4.99
C ASN A 275 -29.48 -9.81 5.95
N THR A 276 -28.49 -10.55 5.44
CA THR A 276 -27.54 -11.34 6.23
C THR A 276 -26.12 -10.87 5.94
N LEU A 277 -25.38 -10.46 6.97
CA LEU A 277 -23.96 -10.13 6.87
C LEU A 277 -23.16 -11.42 6.65
N ILE A 278 -22.24 -11.39 5.67
CA ILE A 278 -21.32 -12.49 5.36
C ILE A 278 -19.88 -11.99 5.57
N ALA A 279 -19.04 -12.79 6.21
CA ALA A 279 -17.64 -12.46 6.50
C ALA A 279 -16.71 -13.67 6.34
N GLY A 280 -15.44 -13.40 6.04
CA GLY A 280 -14.37 -14.40 5.99
C GLY A 280 -13.78 -14.68 7.38
N ASP A 281 -13.32 -15.90 7.59
CA ASP A 281 -12.84 -16.37 8.91
C ASP A 281 -11.68 -17.38 8.77
N LEU A 282 -10.85 -17.53 9.81
CA LEU A 282 -9.65 -18.36 9.83
C LEU A 282 -9.55 -19.17 11.14
N LYS A 283 -9.60 -20.50 11.07
CA LYS A 283 -9.48 -21.37 12.27
C LYS A 283 -8.26 -22.27 12.18
N PRO A 284 -7.63 -22.65 13.30
CA PRO A 284 -6.61 -23.70 13.32
C PRO A 284 -7.21 -25.06 12.90
N THR A 285 -6.32 -25.94 12.45
CA THR A 285 -6.59 -27.36 12.17
C THR A 285 -5.72 -28.23 13.06
N ALA A 286 -6.07 -29.52 13.21
CA ALA A 286 -5.32 -30.45 14.05
C ALA A 286 -3.87 -30.69 13.56
N ASP A 287 -3.60 -30.49 12.26
CA ASP A 287 -2.27 -30.56 11.66
C ASP A 287 -1.52 -29.20 11.65
N GLY A 288 -2.12 -28.14 12.22
CA GLY A 288 -1.51 -26.82 12.37
C GLY A 288 -1.47 -25.94 11.11
N LYS A 289 -2.03 -26.38 9.98
CA LYS A 289 -2.05 -25.60 8.72
C LYS A 289 -3.12 -24.50 8.69
N GLY A 290 -4.15 -24.63 9.52
CA GLY A 290 -5.30 -23.73 9.52
C GLY A 290 -6.26 -23.96 8.35
N LYS A 291 -7.36 -23.21 8.35
CA LYS A 291 -8.39 -23.24 7.30
C LYS A 291 -9.14 -21.93 7.18
N ALA A 292 -9.48 -21.54 5.94
CA ALA A 292 -10.43 -20.48 5.65
C ALA A 292 -11.88 -20.96 5.74
N LEU A 293 -12.77 -20.09 6.22
CA LEU A 293 -14.21 -20.28 6.36
C LEU A 293 -14.98 -19.04 5.88
N LEU A 294 -16.27 -19.20 5.60
CA LEU A 294 -17.23 -18.09 5.60
C LEU A 294 -18.17 -18.23 6.80
N VAL A 295 -18.45 -17.13 7.47
CA VAL A 295 -19.47 -17.00 8.52
C VAL A 295 -20.58 -16.03 8.11
N ALA A 296 -21.78 -16.25 8.62
CA ALA A 296 -22.97 -15.45 8.33
C ALA A 296 -23.74 -15.07 9.60
N SER A 297 -24.33 -13.87 9.63
CA SER A 297 -25.24 -13.43 10.70
C SER A 297 -26.36 -12.53 10.20
N LYS A 298 -27.59 -12.79 10.67
CA LYS A 298 -28.77 -11.93 10.51
C LYS A 298 -28.85 -10.81 11.55
N THR A 299 -28.10 -10.93 12.65
CA THR A 299 -28.10 -10.01 13.79
C THR A 299 -26.65 -9.73 14.23
N PRO A 300 -25.82 -9.15 13.35
CA PRO A 300 -24.36 -9.10 13.53
C PRO A 300 -23.86 -8.38 14.79
N SER A 301 -24.70 -7.59 15.47
CA SER A 301 -24.41 -6.99 16.78
C SER A 301 -24.39 -7.98 17.96
N ASP A 302 -25.00 -9.17 17.83
CA ASP A 302 -24.87 -10.25 18.83
C ASP A 302 -23.67 -11.14 18.48
N PRO A 303 -22.64 -11.22 19.34
CA PRO A 303 -21.46 -12.04 19.04
C PRO A 303 -21.73 -13.54 18.87
N ASN A 304 -22.84 -14.05 19.40
CA ASN A 304 -23.19 -15.47 19.32
C ASN A 304 -23.97 -15.81 18.04
N SER A 305 -24.34 -14.81 17.25
CA SER A 305 -25.20 -14.97 16.07
C SER A 305 -24.50 -15.60 14.86
N TYR A 306 -23.18 -15.44 14.75
CA TYR A 306 -22.39 -15.89 13.61
C TYR A 306 -22.40 -17.42 13.47
N LYS A 307 -22.63 -17.93 12.25
CA LYS A 307 -22.65 -19.36 11.89
C LYS A 307 -21.78 -19.62 10.65
N VAL A 308 -21.02 -20.70 10.64
CA VAL A 308 -20.21 -21.11 9.48
C VAL A 308 -21.13 -21.58 8.35
N ILE A 309 -20.97 -21.02 7.14
CA ILE A 309 -21.75 -21.37 5.93
C ILE A 309 -20.90 -21.98 4.82
N ALA A 310 -19.58 -21.82 4.87
CA ALA A 310 -18.64 -22.47 3.95
C ALA A 310 -17.30 -22.73 4.64
N ASP A 311 -16.53 -23.66 4.07
CA ASP A 311 -15.16 -23.99 4.49
C ASP A 311 -14.27 -24.26 3.28
N MET A 312 -12.97 -24.50 3.49
CA MET A 312 -12.04 -24.82 2.40
C MET A 312 -12.53 -25.94 1.48
N ALA A 313 -13.19 -26.98 2.00
CA ALA A 313 -13.71 -28.07 1.16
C ALA A 313 -14.86 -27.61 0.23
N SER A 314 -15.60 -26.57 0.63
CA SER A 314 -16.59 -25.89 -0.21
C SER A 314 -15.96 -25.15 -1.41
N PHE A 315 -14.63 -24.93 -1.37
CA PHE A 315 -13.82 -24.22 -2.35
C PHE A 315 -12.64 -25.09 -2.85
N ASP A 316 -12.87 -26.40 -3.03
CA ASP A 316 -11.89 -27.38 -3.53
C ASP A 316 -10.56 -27.51 -2.72
N ASN A 317 -10.54 -27.00 -1.49
CA ASN A 317 -9.36 -26.78 -0.65
C ASN A 317 -8.32 -25.82 -1.23
N LEU A 318 -8.74 -24.93 -2.12
CA LEU A 318 -7.90 -23.93 -2.78
C LEU A 318 -7.57 -22.64 -2.00
N PRO A 319 -8.31 -22.17 -0.96
CA PRO A 319 -7.99 -20.91 -0.31
C PRO A 319 -6.55 -20.86 0.24
N ALA A 320 -5.70 -20.07 -0.40
CA ALA A 320 -4.28 -19.98 -0.10
C ALA A 320 -4.04 -18.95 1.02
N ILE A 321 -3.70 -19.43 2.22
CA ILE A 321 -3.78 -18.68 3.49
C ILE A 321 -2.43 -18.43 4.18
N HIS A 322 -1.33 -18.99 3.69
CA HIS A 322 -0.01 -18.85 4.32
C HIS A 322 0.76 -17.66 3.76
N ARG A 323 1.71 -17.11 4.53
CA ARG A 323 2.44 -15.89 4.13
C ARG A 323 3.29 -16.04 2.87
N GLN A 324 3.69 -17.26 2.50
CA GLN A 324 4.40 -17.54 1.25
C GLN A 324 3.47 -17.77 0.04
N ASP A 325 2.16 -17.87 0.26
CA ASP A 325 1.17 -18.08 -0.79
C ASP A 325 0.84 -16.76 -1.50
N VAL A 326 0.18 -16.83 -2.65
CA VAL A 326 -0.13 -15.66 -3.49
C VAL A 326 -0.84 -14.56 -2.70
N ASN A 327 -0.43 -13.31 -2.94
CA ASN A 327 -0.88 -12.13 -2.20
C ASN A 327 -0.64 -12.19 -0.68
N GLY A 328 0.38 -12.96 -0.26
CA GLY A 328 0.80 -13.12 1.14
C GLY A 328 -0.22 -13.88 1.99
N GLY A 329 -0.88 -14.88 1.43
CA GLY A 329 -2.02 -15.55 2.05
C GLY A 329 -3.30 -14.76 1.83
N GLY A 330 -3.69 -14.62 0.55
CA GLY A 330 -4.89 -13.89 0.14
C GLY A 330 -6.20 -14.47 0.69
N GLY A 331 -6.26 -15.80 0.85
CA GLY A 331 -7.40 -16.55 1.39
C GLY A 331 -8.68 -16.33 0.60
N ILE A 332 -9.78 -16.14 1.34
CA ILE A 332 -11.04 -15.64 0.78
C ILE A 332 -10.95 -14.11 0.75
N TYR A 333 -10.89 -13.56 -0.46
CA TYR A 333 -10.46 -12.18 -0.69
C TYR A 333 -11.64 -11.19 -0.63
N GLN A 334 -12.75 -11.52 -1.29
CA GLN A 334 -13.97 -10.70 -1.33
C GLN A 334 -15.21 -11.59 -1.46
N VAL A 335 -16.33 -11.12 -0.92
CA VAL A 335 -17.67 -11.64 -1.19
C VAL A 335 -18.53 -10.53 -1.81
N GLN A 336 -19.36 -10.85 -2.81
CA GLN A 336 -20.26 -9.90 -3.47
C GLN A 336 -21.55 -10.61 -3.88
N GLU A 337 -22.71 -10.11 -3.43
CA GLU A 337 -24.00 -10.56 -3.96
C GLU A 337 -24.26 -9.93 -5.34
N PHE A 338 -24.73 -10.74 -6.29
CA PHE A 338 -25.22 -10.29 -7.58
C PHE A 338 -26.29 -11.26 -8.10
N ASN A 339 -27.40 -10.75 -8.66
CA ASN A 339 -28.48 -11.56 -9.23
C ASN A 339 -29.01 -12.68 -8.30
N GLY A 340 -29.10 -12.42 -6.99
CA GLY A 340 -29.55 -13.39 -5.98
C GLY A 340 -28.57 -14.55 -5.68
N LYS A 341 -27.29 -14.40 -6.06
CA LYS A 341 -26.21 -15.36 -5.78
C LYS A 341 -25.04 -14.67 -5.10
N LEU A 342 -24.28 -15.40 -4.29
CA LEU A 342 -23.08 -14.90 -3.63
C LEU A 342 -21.83 -15.31 -4.42
N TYR A 343 -21.07 -14.35 -4.94
CA TYR A 343 -19.80 -14.57 -5.61
C TYR A 343 -18.65 -14.41 -4.62
N VAL A 344 -17.75 -15.38 -4.60
CA VAL A 344 -16.65 -15.47 -3.61
C VAL A 344 -15.32 -15.54 -4.36
N VAL A 345 -14.49 -14.51 -4.21
CA VAL A 345 -13.13 -14.48 -4.76
C VAL A 345 -12.19 -15.26 -3.85
N VAL A 346 -11.48 -16.23 -4.42
CA VAL A 346 -10.52 -17.08 -3.70
C VAL A 346 -9.15 -16.94 -4.34
N CYS A 347 -8.15 -16.59 -3.53
CA CYS A 347 -6.74 -16.66 -3.93
C CYS A 347 -6.31 -18.13 -3.89
N THR A 348 -5.76 -18.68 -4.98
CA THR A 348 -5.51 -20.14 -5.11
C THR A 348 -4.05 -20.55 -5.34
N GLY A 349 -3.16 -19.57 -5.52
CA GLY A 349 -1.75 -19.82 -5.76
C GLY A 349 -0.99 -20.13 -4.47
N ASP A 350 -0.41 -21.32 -4.40
CA ASP A 350 0.58 -21.71 -3.39
C ASP A 350 1.92 -22.09 -4.06
N THR A 351 2.95 -22.41 -3.25
CA THR A 351 4.29 -22.76 -3.74
C THR A 351 4.34 -24.00 -4.62
N SER A 352 3.40 -24.94 -4.53
CA SER A 352 3.28 -26.09 -5.44
C SER A 352 2.74 -25.72 -6.82
N THR A 353 2.17 -24.51 -6.95
CA THR A 353 1.63 -23.96 -8.19
C THR A 353 2.55 -22.94 -8.87
N LEU A 354 3.76 -22.72 -8.33
CA LEU A 354 4.74 -21.81 -8.91
C LEU A 354 5.16 -22.30 -10.30
N ASN A 355 4.97 -21.45 -11.30
CA ASN A 355 5.53 -21.64 -12.64
C ASN A 355 6.91 -20.95 -12.69
N GLU A 356 7.97 -21.70 -13.01
CA GLU A 356 9.34 -21.16 -13.03
C GLU A 356 9.63 -20.27 -14.25
N GLU A 357 8.95 -20.48 -15.38
CA GLU A 357 9.10 -19.69 -16.62
C GLU A 357 8.50 -18.28 -16.50
N THR A 358 7.45 -18.12 -15.70
CA THR A 358 6.75 -16.84 -15.47
C THR A 358 7.02 -16.27 -14.08
N GLY A 359 7.54 -17.08 -13.16
CA GLY A 359 7.77 -16.70 -11.76
C GLY A 359 6.49 -16.39 -10.97
N THR A 360 5.31 -16.78 -11.46
CA THR A 360 4.00 -16.54 -10.82
C THR A 360 3.39 -17.83 -10.27
N MET A 361 2.48 -17.71 -9.30
CA MET A 361 1.66 -18.82 -8.80
C MET A 361 0.31 -18.87 -9.52
N ARG A 362 -0.53 -19.88 -9.23
CA ARG A 362 -1.87 -20.00 -9.82
C ARG A 362 -2.73 -18.76 -9.57
N SER A 363 -3.42 -18.32 -10.62
CA SER A 363 -4.34 -17.19 -10.61
C SER A 363 -5.60 -17.44 -9.75
N PHE A 364 -6.41 -16.40 -9.54
CA PHE A 364 -7.61 -16.46 -8.71
C PHE A 364 -8.70 -17.40 -9.24
N ALA A 365 -9.59 -17.80 -8.33
CA ALA A 365 -10.86 -18.46 -8.62
C ALA A 365 -12.04 -17.61 -8.13
N ILE A 366 -13.22 -17.87 -8.70
CA ILE A 366 -14.49 -17.30 -8.24
C ILE A 366 -15.47 -18.46 -8.08
N TYR A 367 -16.03 -18.59 -6.88
CA TYR A 367 -17.09 -19.55 -6.57
C TYR A 367 -18.44 -18.85 -6.48
N VAL A 368 -19.50 -19.57 -6.88
CA VAL A 368 -20.88 -19.12 -6.80
C VAL A 368 -21.61 -19.92 -5.74
N GLY A 369 -22.12 -19.22 -4.73
CA GLY A 369 -23.01 -19.74 -3.70
C GLY A 369 -24.45 -19.42 -4.03
N GLU A 370 -25.28 -20.46 -4.12
CA GLU A 370 -26.74 -20.35 -4.25
C GLU A 370 -27.36 -20.88 -2.93
N ASN A 371 -28.21 -20.07 -2.29
CA ASN A 371 -28.93 -20.45 -1.07
C ASN A 371 -30.44 -20.58 -1.34
N LYS A 372 -31.09 -21.61 -0.76
CA LYS A 372 -32.53 -21.89 -0.96
C LYS A 372 -33.32 -22.00 0.35
N GLY A 373 -32.77 -21.53 1.47
CA GLY A 373 -33.32 -21.72 2.80
C GLY A 373 -32.88 -20.62 3.77
N ASP A 374 -32.27 -20.98 4.90
CA ASP A 374 -31.65 -20.01 5.78
C ASP A 374 -30.21 -19.70 5.32
N SER A 375 -29.97 -18.44 4.97
CA SER A 375 -28.64 -17.88 4.71
C SER A 375 -27.58 -18.15 5.80
N THR A 376 -27.97 -18.47 7.05
CA THR A 376 -27.05 -18.82 8.15
C THR A 376 -26.87 -20.34 8.35
N ASN A 377 -27.63 -21.18 7.65
CA ASN A 377 -27.53 -22.63 7.69
C ASN A 377 -26.63 -23.14 6.56
N LYS A 378 -25.49 -23.75 6.89
CA LYS A 378 -24.55 -24.34 5.91
C LYS A 378 -25.20 -25.31 4.94
N ALA A 379 -26.20 -26.10 5.38
CA ALA A 379 -26.83 -27.11 4.54
C ALA A 379 -27.73 -26.54 3.42
N ASP A 380 -28.14 -25.27 3.54
CA ASP A 380 -29.00 -24.60 2.55
C ASP A 380 -28.20 -23.91 1.44
N TRP A 381 -26.86 -23.93 1.53
CA TRP A 381 -25.93 -23.39 0.53
C TRP A 381 -25.40 -24.49 -0.39
N THR A 382 -25.40 -24.21 -1.70
CA THR A 382 -24.71 -25.02 -2.72
C THR A 382 -23.64 -24.18 -3.42
N TRP A 383 -22.46 -24.78 -3.63
CA TRP A 383 -21.26 -24.11 -4.14
C TRP A 383 -20.78 -24.75 -5.45
N ARG A 384 -20.32 -23.93 -6.40
CA ARG A 384 -19.64 -24.36 -7.63
C ARG A 384 -18.61 -23.33 -8.10
N PRO A 385 -17.54 -23.73 -8.80
CA PRO A 385 -16.64 -22.78 -9.44
C PRO A 385 -17.31 -22.14 -10.66
N LEU A 386 -17.13 -20.83 -10.83
CA LEU A 386 -17.36 -20.10 -12.08
C LEU A 386 -16.04 -19.92 -12.83
N VAL A 387 -15.00 -19.51 -12.10
CA VAL A 387 -13.64 -19.26 -12.57
C VAL A 387 -12.73 -20.21 -11.79
N GLY A 388 -12.00 -21.10 -12.47
CA GLY A 388 -11.17 -22.12 -11.80
C GLY A 388 -10.84 -23.31 -12.69
N ASP A 389 -10.95 -24.53 -12.14
CA ASP A 389 -10.68 -25.77 -12.87
C ASP A 389 -11.87 -26.15 -13.77
N THR A 390 -11.69 -26.02 -15.08
CA THR A 390 -12.71 -26.38 -16.09
C THR A 390 -13.04 -27.87 -16.08
N ALA A 391 -12.12 -28.75 -15.64
CA ALA A 391 -12.41 -30.19 -15.50
C ALA A 391 -13.36 -30.48 -14.33
N LYS A 392 -13.50 -29.54 -13.39
CA LYS A 392 -14.50 -29.56 -12.30
C LYS A 392 -15.77 -28.76 -12.63
N GLY A 393 -15.94 -28.33 -13.87
CA GLY A 393 -17.13 -27.61 -14.33
C GLY A 393 -17.07 -26.09 -14.17
N ALA A 394 -15.90 -25.49 -13.91
CA ALA A 394 -15.75 -24.05 -14.04
C ALA A 394 -16.01 -23.60 -15.49
N LYS A 395 -16.72 -22.49 -15.67
CA LYS A 395 -17.03 -21.92 -16.99
C LYS A 395 -15.82 -21.25 -17.63
N TYR A 396 -14.94 -20.69 -16.80
CA TYR A 396 -13.69 -20.02 -17.19
C TYR A 396 -12.50 -20.62 -16.42
N TYR A 397 -11.31 -20.55 -17.02
CA TYR A 397 -10.06 -20.92 -16.35
C TYR A 397 -9.76 -20.00 -15.16
N TYR A 398 -8.86 -20.41 -14.25
CA TYR A 398 -8.25 -19.51 -13.27
C TYR A 398 -7.78 -18.22 -13.95
N GLY A 399 -8.10 -17.05 -13.40
CA GLY A 399 -7.79 -15.77 -14.05
C GLY A 399 -8.62 -15.43 -15.29
N LEU A 400 -9.75 -16.10 -15.52
CA LEU A 400 -10.66 -15.98 -16.67
C LEU A 400 -10.13 -16.49 -18.02
N ASP A 401 -8.81 -16.64 -18.21
CA ASP A 401 -8.20 -17.21 -19.41
C ASP A 401 -6.98 -18.09 -19.06
N LYS A 402 -6.74 -19.16 -19.82
CA LYS A 402 -5.65 -20.12 -19.55
C LYS A 402 -4.25 -19.47 -19.53
N SER A 403 -4.04 -18.41 -20.31
CA SER A 403 -2.77 -17.68 -20.34
C SER A 403 -2.61 -16.69 -19.18
N ARG A 404 -3.67 -16.37 -18.43
CA ARG A 404 -3.66 -15.34 -17.39
C ARG A 404 -3.09 -15.88 -16.09
N VAL A 405 -1.84 -15.51 -15.79
CA VAL A 405 -1.07 -16.06 -14.65
C VAL A 405 -0.63 -15.02 -13.63
N SER A 406 -0.67 -13.72 -13.95
CA SER A 406 -0.25 -12.67 -13.01
C SER A 406 -1.29 -12.31 -11.94
N ALA A 407 -2.58 -12.48 -12.24
CA ALA A 407 -3.68 -12.06 -11.38
C ALA A 407 -3.89 -13.02 -10.18
N GLY A 408 -3.25 -12.76 -9.04
CA GLY A 408 -3.40 -13.56 -7.82
C GLY A 408 -4.75 -13.40 -7.11
N ALA A 409 -5.48 -12.31 -7.40
CA ALA A 409 -6.82 -12.01 -6.90
C ALA A 409 -7.61 -11.21 -7.97
N CYS A 410 -8.87 -10.91 -7.67
CA CYS A 410 -9.65 -9.89 -8.38
C CYS A 410 -10.54 -9.12 -7.39
N THR A 411 -11.08 -8.00 -7.86
CA THR A 411 -12.08 -7.19 -7.18
C THR A 411 -13.41 -7.29 -7.91
N LEU A 412 -14.51 -7.25 -7.16
CA LEU A 412 -15.87 -7.33 -7.66
C LEU A 412 -16.65 -6.05 -7.35
N GLN A 413 -17.41 -5.55 -8.33
CA GLN A 413 -18.31 -4.39 -8.17
C GLN A 413 -19.60 -4.61 -8.96
N VAL A 414 -20.76 -4.51 -8.30
CA VAL A 414 -22.03 -4.44 -9.04
C VAL A 414 -22.19 -3.02 -9.57
N TYR A 415 -22.42 -2.87 -10.87
CA TYR A 415 -22.72 -1.59 -11.52
C TYR A 415 -23.72 -1.81 -12.65
N GLY A 416 -24.87 -1.12 -12.57
CA GLY A 416 -26.01 -1.37 -13.44
C GLY A 416 -26.50 -2.82 -13.33
N ASP A 417 -26.73 -3.46 -14.47
CA ASP A 417 -27.16 -4.85 -14.57
C ASP A 417 -26.01 -5.88 -14.61
N HIS A 418 -24.77 -5.45 -14.37
CA HIS A 418 -23.56 -6.27 -14.50
C HIS A 418 -22.74 -6.36 -13.21
N LEU A 419 -21.99 -7.46 -13.07
CA LEU A 419 -20.91 -7.62 -12.10
C LEU A 419 -19.57 -7.35 -12.80
N TYR A 420 -18.91 -6.27 -12.43
CA TYR A 420 -17.57 -5.93 -12.91
C TYR A 420 -16.52 -6.71 -12.13
N ILE A 421 -15.49 -7.17 -12.84
CA ILE A 421 -14.37 -7.97 -12.31
C ILE A 421 -13.08 -7.27 -12.72
N GLY A 422 -12.33 -6.74 -11.75
CA GLY A 422 -11.05 -6.05 -12.00
C GLY A 422 -9.88 -6.86 -11.46
N ASP A 423 -8.88 -7.12 -12.29
CA ASP A 423 -7.72 -7.94 -11.91
C ASP A 423 -6.87 -7.32 -10.80
N TYR A 424 -6.24 -8.18 -9.99
CA TYR A 424 -5.26 -7.80 -8.98
C TYR A 424 -4.04 -8.74 -9.12
N ASN A 425 -2.93 -8.23 -9.67
CA ASN A 425 -1.69 -9.00 -9.82
C ASN A 425 -1.03 -9.27 -8.46
N ASP A 426 0.01 -10.11 -8.40
CA ASP A 426 0.83 -10.23 -7.18
C ASP A 426 2.16 -9.45 -7.32
N VAL A 427 2.13 -8.16 -6.96
CA VAL A 427 3.33 -7.30 -6.92
C VAL A 427 4.18 -7.58 -5.68
N SER A 428 3.60 -8.15 -4.62
CA SER A 428 4.37 -8.51 -3.42
C SER A 428 5.39 -9.62 -3.73
N SER A 429 4.94 -10.64 -4.46
CA SER A 429 5.80 -11.73 -4.94
C SER A 429 6.78 -11.24 -6.01
N ALA A 430 6.40 -10.30 -6.88
CA ALA A 430 7.32 -9.70 -7.86
C ALA A 430 8.44 -8.87 -7.20
N LEU A 431 8.09 -8.02 -6.23
CA LEU A 431 9.05 -7.21 -5.48
C LEU A 431 9.99 -8.11 -4.65
N GLN A 432 9.44 -9.12 -3.98
CA GLN A 432 10.27 -10.12 -3.29
C GLN A 432 11.15 -10.89 -4.27
N GLY A 433 10.64 -11.31 -5.44
CA GLY A 433 11.44 -12.01 -6.46
C GLY A 433 12.61 -11.17 -6.97
N PHE A 434 12.36 -9.90 -7.28
CA PHE A 434 13.38 -8.94 -7.72
C PHE A 434 14.49 -8.79 -6.68
N VAL A 435 14.17 -8.68 -5.39
CA VAL A 435 15.16 -8.36 -4.35
C VAL A 435 15.79 -9.62 -3.71
N THR A 436 15.01 -10.67 -3.43
CA THR A 436 15.52 -11.92 -2.79
C THR A 436 16.28 -12.85 -3.74
N LYS A 437 15.92 -12.85 -5.04
CA LYS A 437 16.43 -13.81 -6.04
C LYS A 437 17.13 -13.12 -7.22
N SER A 438 17.25 -11.79 -7.20
CA SER A 438 17.60 -10.99 -8.38
C SER A 438 16.67 -11.26 -9.58
N ASN A 439 15.45 -11.78 -9.35
CA ASN A 439 14.61 -12.36 -10.39
C ASN A 439 13.65 -11.32 -10.97
N PHE A 440 13.88 -10.92 -12.22
CA PHE A 440 13.05 -9.97 -12.94
C PHE A 440 11.85 -10.63 -13.64
N VAL A 441 11.81 -11.95 -13.77
CA VAL A 441 10.82 -12.69 -14.58
C VAL A 441 9.40 -12.43 -14.09
N THR A 442 9.12 -12.60 -12.79
CA THR A 442 7.79 -12.31 -12.21
C THR A 442 7.36 -10.86 -12.47
N GLN A 443 8.29 -9.90 -12.39
CA GLN A 443 7.98 -8.50 -12.62
C GLN A 443 7.74 -8.21 -14.11
N ALA A 444 8.50 -8.82 -15.01
CA ALA A 444 8.29 -8.71 -16.45
C ALA A 444 6.97 -9.34 -16.89
N THR A 445 6.64 -10.53 -16.38
CA THR A 445 5.32 -11.17 -16.59
C THR A 445 4.21 -10.28 -16.06
N ASN A 446 4.35 -9.69 -14.87
CA ASN A 446 3.33 -8.77 -14.33
C ASN A 446 3.15 -7.49 -15.17
N LEU A 447 4.21 -6.95 -15.79
CA LEU A 447 4.09 -5.80 -16.70
C LEU A 447 3.46 -6.21 -18.03
N GLU A 448 3.92 -7.32 -18.64
CA GLU A 448 3.35 -7.91 -19.85
C GLU A 448 1.85 -8.24 -19.65
N GLN A 449 1.52 -8.83 -18.50
CA GLN A 449 0.17 -9.15 -18.03
C GLN A 449 -0.34 -8.13 -17.01
N SER A 450 -0.31 -6.84 -17.35
CA SER A 450 -0.95 -5.78 -16.56
C SER A 450 -2.47 -5.99 -16.41
N VAL A 451 -3.14 -5.24 -15.52
CA VAL A 451 -4.53 -5.53 -15.10
C VAL A 451 -5.56 -5.37 -16.21
N ASN A 452 -6.49 -6.32 -16.27
CA ASN A 452 -7.66 -6.27 -17.14
C ASN A 452 -8.92 -5.86 -16.36
N LEU A 453 -9.92 -5.37 -17.10
CA LEU A 453 -11.28 -5.15 -16.60
C LEU A 453 -12.25 -5.99 -17.43
N TYR A 454 -13.13 -6.71 -16.73
CA TYR A 454 -14.20 -7.48 -17.32
C TYR A 454 -15.54 -7.07 -16.71
N ARG A 455 -16.64 -7.41 -17.38
CA ARG A 455 -17.98 -7.42 -16.78
C ARG A 455 -18.69 -8.73 -17.06
N MET A 456 -19.64 -9.08 -16.21
CA MET A 456 -20.39 -10.32 -16.27
C MET A 456 -21.90 -10.05 -16.25
N ASP A 457 -22.64 -10.69 -17.16
CA ASP A 457 -24.10 -10.62 -17.21
C ASP A 457 -24.78 -11.53 -16.18
N LYS A 458 -26.11 -11.43 -16.09
CA LYS A 458 -26.96 -12.25 -15.20
C LYS A 458 -26.96 -13.75 -15.53
N ASN A 459 -26.47 -14.13 -16.71
CA ASN A 459 -26.28 -15.52 -17.18
C ASN A 459 -24.82 -16.01 -16.99
N GLU A 460 -24.03 -15.25 -16.22
CA GLU A 460 -22.63 -15.53 -15.92
C GLU A 460 -21.73 -15.54 -17.18
N ASN A 461 -22.10 -14.82 -18.24
CA ASN A 461 -21.27 -14.58 -19.43
C ASN A 461 -20.36 -13.38 -19.17
N VAL A 462 -19.06 -13.57 -19.32
CA VAL A 462 -18.04 -12.53 -19.13
C VAL A 462 -17.66 -11.89 -20.47
N GLU A 463 -17.56 -10.56 -20.48
CA GLU A 463 -17.01 -9.73 -21.55
C GLU A 463 -15.73 -9.04 -21.02
N MET A 464 -14.64 -9.07 -21.79
CA MET A 464 -13.47 -8.24 -21.53
C MET A 464 -13.72 -6.82 -22.03
N LEU A 465 -13.57 -5.83 -21.15
CA LEU A 465 -13.73 -4.41 -21.45
C LEU A 465 -12.38 -3.75 -21.74
N VAL A 466 -11.37 -4.03 -20.91
CA VAL A 466 -10.00 -3.52 -21.01
C VAL A 466 -9.06 -4.70 -20.89
N GLY A 467 -8.14 -4.83 -21.83
CA GLY A 467 -7.18 -5.93 -21.86
C GLY A 467 -6.80 -6.42 -23.26
N ASP A 468 -5.65 -7.05 -23.32
CA ASP A 468 -5.11 -7.60 -24.57
C ASP A 468 -5.85 -8.88 -25.00
N LYS A 469 -5.89 -9.12 -26.32
CA LYS A 469 -6.52 -10.32 -26.91
C LYS A 469 -5.86 -11.62 -26.41
N ASN A 470 -6.67 -12.63 -26.16
CA ASN A 470 -6.23 -13.99 -25.81
C ASN A 470 -7.22 -15.04 -26.35
N ASP A 471 -7.01 -16.32 -26.03
CA ASP A 471 -7.82 -17.43 -26.58
C ASP A 471 -9.30 -17.36 -26.16
N THR A 472 -9.57 -16.97 -24.91
CA THR A 472 -10.96 -16.79 -24.40
C THR A 472 -11.60 -15.52 -24.94
N PHE A 473 -10.81 -14.45 -25.13
CA PHE A 473 -11.25 -13.13 -25.58
C PHE A 473 -10.49 -12.70 -26.85
N PRO A 474 -10.77 -13.33 -28.02
CA PRO A 474 -9.96 -13.17 -29.24
C PRO A 474 -10.05 -11.77 -29.89
N LYS A 475 -10.96 -10.92 -29.42
CA LYS A 475 -11.10 -9.51 -29.84
C LYS A 475 -10.38 -8.52 -28.92
N GLY A 476 -9.88 -8.95 -27.76
CA GLY A 476 -9.43 -8.06 -26.68
C GLY A 476 -10.58 -7.28 -26.04
N GLY A 477 -10.24 -6.24 -25.29
CA GLY A 477 -11.18 -5.37 -24.60
C GLY A 477 -12.08 -4.56 -25.53
N SER A 478 -13.40 -4.58 -25.29
CA SER A 478 -14.38 -3.86 -26.11
C SER A 478 -14.30 -2.34 -26.06
N THR A 479 -13.59 -1.76 -25.08
CA THR A 479 -13.33 -0.31 -25.00
C THR A 479 -12.19 0.14 -25.93
N GLY A 480 -11.41 -0.79 -26.48
CA GLY A 480 -10.22 -0.51 -27.28
C GLY A 480 -8.93 -0.24 -26.49
N LEU A 481 -8.99 -0.19 -25.15
CA LEU A 481 -7.82 -0.06 -24.27
C LEU A 481 -7.18 -1.43 -24.00
N GLY A 482 -5.86 -1.50 -24.08
CA GLY A 482 -5.06 -2.68 -23.74
C GLY A 482 -4.91 -2.89 -22.23
N SER A 483 -4.17 -3.93 -21.86
CA SER A 483 -3.91 -4.27 -20.46
C SER A 483 -3.28 -3.11 -19.69
N GLY A 484 -3.75 -2.86 -18.47
CA GLY A 484 -3.33 -1.71 -17.66
C GLY A 484 -3.96 -0.37 -18.05
N TYR A 485 -4.98 -0.36 -18.91
CA TYR A 485 -5.55 0.87 -19.49
C TYR A 485 -4.48 1.64 -20.30
N ASP A 486 -3.74 0.90 -21.14
CA ASP A 486 -2.53 1.31 -21.86
C ASP A 486 -1.35 1.79 -20.99
N ASN A 487 -1.50 1.83 -19.65
CA ASN A 487 -0.40 2.00 -18.69
C ASN A 487 -0.13 0.68 -17.96
N HIS A 488 0.79 -0.12 -18.50
CA HIS A 488 1.18 -1.42 -17.93
C HIS A 488 1.77 -1.34 -16.50
N MET A 489 2.07 -0.15 -15.99
CA MET A 489 2.46 0.05 -14.59
C MET A 489 1.29 -0.08 -13.61
N ASN A 490 0.04 -0.09 -14.09
CA ASN A 490 -1.14 -0.43 -13.31
C ASN A 490 -1.14 -1.93 -13.02
N GLN A 491 -1.08 -2.29 -11.74
CA GLN A 491 -0.87 -3.68 -11.32
C GLN A 491 -1.96 -4.23 -10.42
N TYR A 492 -2.73 -3.36 -9.74
CA TYR A 492 -3.98 -3.73 -9.09
C TYR A 492 -5.11 -2.87 -9.65
N THR A 493 -6.28 -3.47 -9.88
CA THR A 493 -7.55 -2.79 -9.61
C THR A 493 -7.70 -2.77 -8.10
N TRP A 494 -7.45 -1.62 -7.46
CA TRP A 494 -7.22 -1.61 -6.01
C TRP A 494 -8.50 -1.42 -5.21
N GLN A 495 -9.35 -0.50 -5.65
CA GLN A 495 -10.71 -0.32 -5.19
C GLN A 495 -11.61 0.10 -6.34
N THR A 496 -12.90 -0.15 -6.13
CA THR A 496 -13.98 0.28 -7.01
C THR A 496 -15.12 0.80 -6.17
N THR A 497 -15.90 1.74 -6.71
CA THR A 497 -17.18 2.17 -6.13
C THR A 497 -18.15 2.56 -7.24
N VAL A 498 -19.43 2.67 -6.92
CA VAL A 498 -20.42 3.36 -7.77
C VAL A 498 -20.80 4.66 -7.07
N HIS A 499 -20.49 5.78 -7.71
CA HIS A 499 -20.78 7.13 -7.22
C HIS A 499 -21.56 7.90 -8.29
N GLU A 500 -22.72 8.45 -7.90
CA GLU A 500 -23.59 9.27 -8.77
C GLU A 500 -23.90 8.64 -10.15
N GLY A 501 -24.16 7.34 -10.17
CA GLY A 501 -24.54 6.60 -11.38
C GLY A 501 -23.37 6.22 -12.31
N LYS A 502 -22.13 6.51 -11.91
CA LYS A 502 -20.91 6.07 -12.59
C LYS A 502 -20.09 5.16 -11.69
N MET A 503 -19.33 4.25 -12.27
CA MET A 503 -18.37 3.44 -11.53
C MET A 503 -17.00 4.13 -11.55
N TYR A 504 -16.32 4.19 -10.41
CA TYR A 504 -14.94 4.66 -10.32
C TYR A 504 -14.02 3.50 -9.97
N LEU A 505 -12.84 3.48 -10.58
CA LEU A 505 -11.86 2.41 -10.45
C LEU A 505 -10.48 2.99 -10.19
N SER A 506 -9.92 2.70 -9.02
CA SER A 506 -8.54 3.08 -8.69
C SER A 506 -7.54 1.98 -9.00
N THR A 507 -6.30 2.38 -9.25
CA THR A 507 -5.20 1.45 -9.44
C THR A 507 -4.16 1.49 -8.32
N MET A 508 -3.32 0.45 -8.30
CA MET A 508 -1.95 0.56 -7.82
C MET A 508 -1.03 0.74 -9.03
N ASN A 509 -0.27 1.83 -9.09
CA ASN A 509 0.75 2.06 -10.09
C ASN A 509 2.13 1.75 -9.48
N THR A 510 2.83 0.76 -10.03
CA THR A 510 4.08 0.25 -9.44
C THR A 510 5.30 1.14 -9.72
N THR A 511 5.18 2.19 -10.53
CA THR A 511 6.30 3.08 -10.93
C THR A 511 7.07 3.65 -9.74
N THR A 512 6.37 4.04 -8.66
CA THR A 512 7.01 4.61 -7.47
C THR A 512 7.77 3.54 -6.64
N LEU A 513 7.42 2.26 -6.76
CA LEU A 513 8.17 1.16 -6.12
C LEU A 513 9.30 0.63 -7.00
N LEU A 514 9.09 0.56 -8.31
CA LEU A 514 10.15 0.24 -9.26
C LEU A 514 11.04 1.44 -9.58
N GLU A 515 10.87 2.58 -8.89
CA GLU A 515 11.57 3.84 -9.15
C GLU A 515 13.09 3.67 -9.36
N PRO A 516 13.84 2.92 -8.53
CA PRO A 516 15.28 2.74 -8.76
C PRO A 516 15.59 2.08 -10.10
N ILE A 517 14.80 1.06 -10.51
CA ILE A 517 14.92 0.39 -11.81
C ILE A 517 14.45 1.32 -12.94
N ALA A 518 13.36 2.05 -12.69
CA ALA A 518 12.81 3.02 -13.63
C ALA A 518 13.83 4.14 -13.91
N GLN A 519 14.60 4.62 -12.93
CA GLN A 519 15.65 5.61 -13.15
C GLN A 519 16.76 5.09 -14.09
N PHE A 520 17.25 3.86 -13.92
CA PHE A 520 18.24 3.26 -14.84
C PHE A 520 17.72 3.09 -16.27
N THR A 521 16.42 2.84 -16.44
CA THR A 521 15.75 2.64 -17.73
C THR A 521 15.23 3.91 -18.38
N ASN A 522 15.02 4.97 -17.60
CA ASN A 522 14.57 6.29 -18.06
C ASN A 522 15.74 7.25 -18.35
N GLY A 523 16.99 6.78 -18.26
CA GLY A 523 18.13 7.53 -18.78
C GLY A 523 19.50 6.89 -18.61
N ASP A 524 19.83 6.35 -17.44
CA ASP A 524 21.25 6.27 -17.07
C ASP A 524 22.01 5.06 -17.62
N ILE A 525 21.35 3.91 -17.90
CA ILE A 525 21.98 2.80 -18.65
C ILE A 525 21.81 2.99 -20.16
N LEU A 526 20.61 3.40 -20.62
CA LEU A 526 20.31 3.56 -22.05
C LEU A 526 20.89 4.84 -22.70
N ASN A 527 21.38 5.77 -21.88
CA ASN A 527 22.27 6.86 -22.28
C ASN A 527 23.63 6.78 -21.55
N MET A 528 23.98 5.63 -20.94
CA MET A 528 25.36 5.39 -20.53
C MET A 528 26.21 5.43 -21.79
N ASN A 529 26.99 6.49 -21.94
CA ASN A 529 27.92 6.57 -23.05
C ASN A 529 28.96 5.45 -22.88
N GLU A 530 29.47 4.95 -24.00
CA GLU A 530 30.47 3.87 -24.07
C GLU A 530 31.63 4.09 -23.08
N LYS A 531 32.05 5.34 -22.87
CA LYS A 531 33.11 5.70 -21.93
C LYS A 531 32.73 5.40 -20.47
N ASP A 532 31.50 5.64 -20.02
CA ASP A 532 31.10 5.40 -18.62
C ASP A 532 30.82 3.90 -18.35
N TRP A 533 30.38 3.17 -19.37
CA TRP A 533 30.40 1.69 -19.35
C TRP A 533 31.84 1.17 -19.25
N ASN A 534 32.72 1.61 -20.15
CA ASN A 534 34.13 1.22 -20.15
C ASN A 534 34.81 1.59 -18.83
N ASN A 535 34.53 2.75 -18.21
CA ASN A 535 35.04 3.11 -16.87
C ASN A 535 34.63 2.11 -15.78
N THR A 536 33.50 1.43 -15.93
CA THR A 536 33.00 0.41 -14.99
C THR A 536 33.67 -0.94 -15.26
N VAL A 537 33.74 -1.39 -16.53
CA VAL A 537 34.40 -2.66 -16.89
C VAL A 537 35.92 -2.58 -16.66
N HIS A 538 36.55 -1.45 -16.98
CA HIS A 538 37.96 -1.17 -16.70
C HIS A 538 38.29 -1.31 -15.21
N TYR A 539 37.42 -0.81 -14.32
CA TYR A 539 37.58 -0.97 -12.88
C TYR A 539 37.60 -2.44 -12.44
N LEU A 540 36.63 -3.21 -12.91
CA LEU A 540 36.53 -4.66 -12.63
C LEU A 540 37.77 -5.41 -13.15
N ARG A 541 38.27 -5.07 -14.33
CA ARG A 541 39.52 -5.63 -14.88
C ARG A 541 40.74 -5.34 -13.98
N VAL A 542 40.92 -4.11 -13.50
CA VAL A 542 42.04 -3.78 -12.60
C VAL A 542 41.90 -4.51 -11.26
N PHE A 543 40.68 -4.53 -10.71
CA PHE A 543 40.38 -5.24 -9.47
C PHE A 543 40.70 -6.73 -9.57
N LEU A 544 40.24 -7.41 -10.62
CA LEU A 544 40.59 -8.80 -10.89
C LEU A 544 42.11 -9.02 -11.02
N ARG A 545 42.80 -8.13 -11.75
CA ARG A 545 44.26 -8.26 -11.93
C ARG A 545 45.04 -8.05 -10.64
N LEU A 546 44.55 -7.20 -9.72
CA LEU A 546 45.11 -7.09 -8.36
C LEU A 546 44.98 -8.40 -7.61
N LEU A 547 43.77 -8.98 -7.57
CA LEU A 547 43.53 -10.25 -6.89
C LEU A 547 44.30 -11.42 -7.52
N TRP A 548 44.61 -11.36 -8.82
CA TRP A 548 45.44 -12.37 -9.50
C TRP A 548 46.93 -12.23 -9.21
N GLY A 549 47.49 -11.01 -9.21
CA GLY A 549 48.92 -10.79 -9.01
C GLY A 549 49.81 -11.37 -10.13
N MET A 550 50.96 -11.93 -9.77
CA MET A 550 51.87 -12.64 -10.68
C MET A 550 51.93 -14.13 -10.33
N GLY A 551 51.78 -15.01 -11.33
CA GLY A 551 51.84 -16.46 -11.15
C GLY A 551 52.29 -17.20 -12.43
N PRO A 552 52.57 -18.51 -12.35
CA PRO A 552 53.04 -19.30 -13.50
C PRO A 552 51.99 -19.50 -14.61
N THR A 553 50.73 -19.14 -14.34
CA THR A 553 49.58 -19.17 -15.27
C THR A 553 49.18 -17.78 -15.77
N ASP A 554 50.01 -16.74 -15.59
CA ASP A 554 49.74 -15.38 -16.06
C ASP A 554 49.50 -15.34 -17.58
N PRO A 555 48.38 -14.79 -18.10
CA PRO A 555 48.10 -14.72 -19.54
C PRO A 555 49.19 -14.02 -20.35
N ALA A 556 49.90 -13.06 -19.75
CA ALA A 556 51.04 -12.40 -20.38
C ALA A 556 52.18 -13.39 -20.74
N SER A 557 52.22 -14.57 -20.11
CA SER A 557 53.15 -15.66 -20.43
C SER A 557 52.83 -16.32 -21.78
N ALA A 558 51.55 -16.40 -22.18
CA ALA A 558 51.14 -17.02 -23.44
C ALA A 558 51.66 -16.25 -24.67
N ILE A 559 51.86 -14.93 -24.53
CA ILE A 559 52.47 -14.05 -25.55
C ILE A 559 53.92 -14.49 -25.83
N ALA A 560 54.64 -14.98 -24.81
CA ALA A 560 56.02 -15.43 -24.96
C ALA A 560 56.14 -16.79 -25.68
N THR A 561 55.10 -17.63 -25.67
CA THR A 561 55.14 -18.98 -26.25
C THR A 561 54.75 -19.06 -27.73
N GLN A 562 54.15 -18.00 -28.31
CA GLN A 562 53.73 -17.95 -29.72
C GLN A 562 54.57 -17.00 -30.59
N SER A 563 55.50 -16.25 -29.99
CA SER A 563 56.44 -15.39 -30.71
C SER A 563 57.66 -16.18 -31.20
N ASN A 564 57.85 -16.29 -32.51
CA ASN A 564 59.10 -16.82 -33.11
C ASN A 564 60.30 -15.85 -33.00
N ASP A 565 60.15 -14.68 -32.37
CA ASP A 565 61.22 -13.71 -32.18
C ASP A 565 61.90 -13.89 -30.82
N GLN A 566 63.08 -14.53 -30.81
CA GLN A 566 63.89 -14.73 -29.61
C GLN A 566 64.50 -13.44 -29.01
N ASN A 567 64.31 -12.28 -29.65
CA ASN A 567 64.75 -10.98 -29.14
C ASN A 567 63.61 -10.11 -28.57
N ALA A 568 62.37 -10.62 -28.54
CA ALA A 568 61.24 -9.93 -27.93
C ALA A 568 61.38 -9.86 -26.39
N LYS A 569 62.10 -8.84 -25.90
CA LYS A 569 62.18 -8.50 -24.48
C LYS A 569 60.81 -8.02 -23.97
N VAL A 570 59.98 -8.96 -23.52
CA VAL A 570 58.86 -8.64 -22.63
C VAL A 570 59.44 -8.06 -21.35
N THR A 571 59.35 -6.75 -21.16
CA THR A 571 59.67 -6.11 -19.88
C THR A 571 58.60 -6.51 -18.85
N THR A 572 58.86 -7.61 -18.16
CA THR A 572 58.15 -8.01 -16.95
C THR A 572 58.40 -6.97 -15.87
N GLN A 573 57.50 -5.99 -15.74
CA GLN A 573 57.41 -5.20 -14.52
C GLN A 573 57.05 -6.15 -13.39
N THR A 574 57.98 -6.34 -12.46
CA THR A 574 57.74 -7.03 -11.19
C THR A 574 56.58 -6.38 -10.45
N MET A 575 55.71 -7.21 -9.88
CA MET A 575 54.59 -6.75 -9.05
C MET A 575 55.13 -5.89 -7.89
N PRO A 576 54.65 -4.64 -7.70
CA PRO A 576 55.02 -3.81 -6.56
C PRO A 576 54.62 -4.45 -5.23
N SER A 577 55.31 -4.08 -4.14
CA SER A 577 54.90 -4.51 -2.80
C SER A 577 53.50 -3.99 -2.45
N THR A 578 52.75 -4.76 -1.66
CA THR A 578 51.51 -4.33 -1.01
C THR A 578 51.70 -3.11 -0.11
N ASP A 579 52.94 -2.85 0.34
CA ASP A 579 53.31 -1.63 1.09
C ASP A 579 53.25 -0.34 0.23
N ASN A 580 53.15 -0.47 -1.09
CA ASN A 580 52.96 0.64 -2.03
C ASN A 580 51.71 0.36 -2.91
N PRO A 581 50.51 0.45 -2.31
CA PRO A 581 49.26 0.09 -2.99
C PRO A 581 48.96 1.01 -4.17
N GLU A 582 49.35 2.28 -4.14
CA GLU A 582 49.27 3.20 -5.28
C GLU A 582 50.02 2.65 -6.51
N ALA A 583 51.27 2.23 -6.34
CA ALA A 583 52.05 1.62 -7.42
C ALA A 583 51.47 0.27 -7.87
N LEU A 584 50.90 -0.51 -6.95
CA LEU A 584 50.32 -1.82 -7.23
C LEU A 584 49.02 -1.73 -8.04
N VAL A 585 48.16 -0.74 -7.75
CA VAL A 585 46.96 -0.43 -8.55
C VAL A 585 47.35 0.04 -9.96
N ASP A 586 48.35 0.90 -10.08
CA ASP A 586 48.84 1.34 -11.40
C ASP A 586 49.48 0.19 -12.21
N TRP A 587 50.22 -0.71 -11.55
CA TRP A 587 50.75 -1.93 -12.18
C TRP A 587 49.61 -2.82 -12.68
N ALA A 588 48.60 -3.10 -11.85
CA ALA A 588 47.47 -3.94 -12.24
C ALA A 588 46.67 -3.32 -13.39
N ARG A 589 46.50 -2.00 -13.41
CA ARG A 589 45.89 -1.25 -14.53
C ARG A 589 46.67 -1.41 -15.83
N ILE A 590 48.00 -1.39 -15.77
CA ILE A 590 48.87 -1.60 -16.93
C ILE A 590 48.81 -3.05 -17.43
N GLN A 591 48.77 -4.05 -16.55
CA GLN A 591 48.67 -5.46 -16.97
C GLN A 591 47.27 -5.78 -17.53
N ALA A 592 46.20 -5.31 -16.88
CA ALA A 592 44.82 -5.49 -17.36
C ALA A 592 44.61 -5.00 -18.80
N GLY A 593 45.32 -3.94 -19.23
CA GLY A 593 45.29 -3.45 -20.62
C GLY A 593 46.05 -4.32 -21.61
N LYS A 594 47.11 -5.01 -21.18
CA LYS A 594 47.80 -6.01 -22.00
C LYS A 594 46.94 -7.27 -22.14
N ASP A 595 46.34 -7.72 -21.04
CA ASP A 595 45.44 -8.87 -21.00
C ASP A 595 44.25 -8.64 -21.96
N ALA A 596 43.65 -7.45 -21.94
CA ALA A 596 42.61 -7.01 -22.89
C ALA A 596 43.03 -6.99 -24.37
N SER A 597 44.35 -6.98 -24.66
CA SER A 597 44.90 -6.89 -26.01
C SER A 597 45.36 -8.25 -26.56
N ALA A 598 45.55 -9.24 -25.69
CA ALA A 598 46.04 -10.56 -26.06
C ALA A 598 44.95 -11.47 -26.65
N ALA A 599 43.68 -11.22 -26.32
CA ALA A 599 42.54 -12.09 -26.64
C ALA A 599 41.81 -11.76 -27.96
N GLN A 600 42.37 -10.90 -28.82
CA GLN A 600 41.85 -10.69 -30.17
C GLN A 600 42.33 -11.82 -31.10
N PRO A 601 41.49 -12.36 -32.01
CA PRO A 601 41.92 -13.32 -33.00
C PRO A 601 43.05 -12.73 -33.87
N GLN A 602 44.26 -13.28 -33.75
CA GLN A 602 45.42 -12.78 -34.48
C GLN A 602 45.24 -13.05 -35.98
N THR A 603 44.88 -12.01 -36.75
CA THR A 603 45.03 -12.02 -38.20
C THR A 603 46.51 -12.19 -38.56
N THR A 604 46.81 -12.96 -39.60
CA THR A 604 48.15 -13.48 -39.96
C THR A 604 49.27 -12.46 -40.29
N ASP A 605 49.05 -11.16 -40.07
CA ASP A 605 49.99 -10.06 -40.36
C ASP A 605 50.32 -9.18 -39.13
N ALA A 606 50.04 -9.64 -37.91
CA ALA A 606 50.27 -8.89 -36.68
C ALA A 606 51.77 -8.72 -36.32
N LYS A 607 52.45 -7.74 -36.95
CA LYS A 607 53.78 -7.29 -36.53
C LYS A 607 53.68 -6.32 -35.35
N SER A 608 54.11 -6.80 -34.19
CA SER A 608 54.21 -6.12 -32.88
C SER A 608 52.90 -5.88 -32.12
N VAL A 609 52.80 -6.49 -30.93
CA VAL A 609 51.82 -6.14 -29.90
C VAL A 609 52.43 -5.02 -29.05
N SER A 610 52.38 -3.77 -29.54
CA SER A 610 53.04 -2.62 -28.88
C SER A 610 52.09 -1.57 -28.29
N SER A 611 50.78 -1.69 -28.50
CA SER A 611 49.77 -0.78 -27.95
C SER A 611 48.71 -1.55 -27.17
N ALA A 612 48.92 -1.68 -25.85
CA ALA A 612 47.91 -2.22 -24.94
C ALA A 612 46.66 -1.32 -24.92
N LYS A 613 45.46 -1.91 -24.92
CA LYS A 613 44.17 -1.19 -24.80
C LYS A 613 44.21 -0.34 -23.51
N PRO A 614 44.00 0.98 -23.58
CA PRO A 614 44.19 1.85 -22.43
C PRO A 614 43.07 1.70 -21.40
N ILE A 615 43.37 0.99 -20.30
CA ILE A 615 42.46 0.87 -19.14
C ILE A 615 42.49 2.17 -18.34
N SER A 616 41.34 2.84 -18.30
CA SER A 616 41.09 4.07 -17.54
C SER A 616 40.46 3.77 -16.18
N LEU A 617 40.97 4.41 -15.13
CA LEU A 617 40.33 4.50 -13.83
C LEU A 617 40.02 5.97 -13.53
N THR A 618 38.89 6.24 -12.90
CA THR A 618 38.63 7.54 -12.28
C THR A 618 39.47 7.70 -11.01
N ALA A 619 39.72 8.94 -10.58
CA ALA A 619 40.48 9.20 -9.36
C ALA A 619 39.82 8.62 -8.09
N ALA A 620 38.47 8.48 -8.09
CA ALA A 620 37.74 7.83 -7.02
C ALA A 620 38.01 6.31 -7.00
N GLN A 621 37.88 5.65 -8.15
CA GLN A 621 38.17 4.21 -8.31
C GLN A 621 39.63 3.86 -7.97
N THR A 622 40.60 4.66 -8.42
CA THR A 622 42.01 4.46 -8.04
C THR A 622 42.17 4.56 -6.52
N LYS A 623 41.53 5.54 -5.87
CA LYS A 623 41.57 5.69 -4.41
C LYS A 623 40.91 4.50 -3.70
N GLU A 624 39.78 4.01 -4.20
CA GLU A 624 39.04 2.88 -3.61
C GLU A 624 39.88 1.59 -3.62
N LEU A 625 40.50 1.25 -4.75
CA LEU A 625 41.41 0.10 -4.83
C LEU A 625 42.64 0.25 -3.92
N VAL A 626 43.18 1.46 -3.82
CA VAL A 626 44.32 1.77 -2.95
C VAL A 626 43.95 1.62 -1.48
N ASP A 627 42.82 2.17 -1.05
CA ASP A 627 42.34 2.08 0.33
C ASP A 627 41.98 0.63 0.69
N GLY A 628 41.37 -0.12 -0.23
CA GLY A 628 41.03 -1.53 -0.04
C GLY A 628 42.24 -2.47 0.10
N ILE A 629 43.38 -2.15 -0.53
CA ILE A 629 44.64 -2.86 -0.27
C ILE A 629 45.19 -2.50 1.12
N LYS A 630 45.03 -1.24 1.58
CA LYS A 630 45.51 -0.77 2.89
C LYS A 630 44.73 -1.35 4.07
N ASP A 631 43.42 -1.54 3.92
CA ASP A 631 42.56 -2.12 4.96
C ASP A 631 42.45 -3.66 4.92
N GLY A 632 43.01 -4.29 3.88
CA GLY A 632 43.05 -5.74 3.70
C GLY A 632 41.77 -6.35 3.09
N SER A 633 40.78 -5.53 2.72
CA SER A 633 39.60 -5.99 1.96
C SER A 633 40.00 -6.52 0.57
N ILE A 634 41.04 -5.95 -0.05
CA ILE A 634 41.69 -6.45 -1.25
C ILE A 634 43.01 -7.13 -0.83
N VAL A 635 43.18 -8.40 -1.19
CA VAL A 635 44.41 -9.17 -0.92
C VAL A 635 45.05 -9.50 -2.27
N PRO A 636 46.07 -8.75 -2.72
CA PRO A 636 46.67 -8.98 -4.03
C PRO A 636 47.31 -10.37 -4.14
N GLY A 637 47.12 -11.02 -5.28
CA GLY A 637 47.61 -12.40 -5.52
C GLY A 637 46.78 -13.52 -4.91
N SER A 638 45.64 -13.24 -4.24
CA SER A 638 44.79 -14.27 -3.61
C SER A 638 44.21 -15.32 -4.58
N LEU A 639 44.11 -15.02 -5.88
CA LEU A 639 43.53 -15.92 -6.91
C LEU A 639 44.59 -16.80 -7.60
N ALA A 640 45.84 -16.34 -7.78
CA ALA A 640 46.89 -17.16 -8.40
C ALA A 640 47.37 -18.33 -7.52
N ALA A 641 46.93 -18.40 -6.26
CA ALA A 641 47.24 -19.48 -5.34
C ALA A 641 46.26 -20.66 -5.39
N SER A 642 45.12 -20.56 -6.11
CA SER A 642 43.98 -21.47 -5.95
C SER A 642 43.48 -22.21 -7.20
N GLY A 643 43.96 -21.92 -8.41
CA GLY A 643 43.35 -22.41 -9.67
C GLY A 643 44.33 -22.89 -10.77
N SER A 644 43.80 -23.64 -11.73
CA SER A 644 44.53 -24.19 -12.89
C SER A 644 44.67 -23.18 -14.06
N SER A 645 45.36 -23.57 -15.14
CA SER A 645 45.65 -22.68 -16.29
C SER A 645 44.41 -22.28 -17.10
N ASP A 646 43.40 -23.14 -17.11
CA ASP A 646 42.30 -23.05 -18.07
C ASP A 646 41.19 -22.11 -17.53
N GLU A 647 40.98 -22.21 -16.22
CA GLU A 647 40.20 -21.35 -15.34
C GLU A 647 40.58 -19.87 -15.43
N ALA A 648 41.88 -19.58 -15.52
CA ALA A 648 42.40 -18.23 -15.70
C ALA A 648 41.90 -17.62 -17.02
N SER A 649 42.06 -18.37 -18.11
CA SER A 649 41.74 -17.92 -19.47
C SER A 649 40.26 -17.52 -19.59
N GLN A 650 39.36 -18.32 -19.02
CA GLN A 650 37.92 -18.07 -19.03
C GLN A 650 37.54 -16.74 -18.35
N LEU A 651 38.19 -16.37 -17.23
CA LEU A 651 37.96 -15.07 -16.59
C LEU A 651 38.44 -13.88 -17.43
N PHE A 652 39.49 -14.06 -18.23
CA PHE A 652 39.90 -13.01 -19.17
C PHE A 652 38.94 -12.90 -20.35
N ASP A 653 38.51 -14.02 -20.92
CA ASP A 653 37.54 -14.06 -22.02
C ASP A 653 36.21 -13.38 -21.65
N ILE A 654 35.66 -13.65 -20.47
CA ILE A 654 34.48 -12.97 -19.92
C ILE A 654 34.66 -11.44 -19.87
N ASN A 655 35.81 -10.95 -19.40
CA ASN A 655 36.09 -9.51 -19.38
C ASN A 655 36.18 -8.92 -20.80
N ASN A 656 36.66 -9.70 -21.78
CA ASN A 656 36.76 -9.28 -23.18
C ASN A 656 35.39 -9.20 -23.86
N GLU A 657 34.46 -10.08 -23.50
CA GLU A 657 33.07 -9.99 -23.95
C GLU A 657 32.35 -8.79 -23.31
N LEU A 658 32.52 -8.53 -22.01
CA LEU A 658 32.02 -7.32 -21.33
C LEU A 658 32.52 -6.01 -21.95
N ASP A 659 33.79 -5.97 -22.40
CA ASP A 659 34.35 -4.85 -23.16
C ASP A 659 33.68 -4.68 -24.54
N ASN A 660 33.43 -5.78 -25.25
CA ASN A 660 32.84 -5.75 -26.60
C ASN A 660 31.37 -5.28 -26.58
N LEU A 661 30.63 -5.66 -25.52
CA LEU A 661 29.25 -5.24 -25.26
C LEU A 661 29.09 -3.71 -25.14
N GLY A 662 30.15 -2.97 -24.80
CA GLY A 662 30.13 -1.51 -24.70
C GLY A 662 29.71 -0.82 -26.01
N SER A 663 30.06 -1.39 -27.16
CA SER A 663 29.66 -0.87 -28.48
C SER A 663 28.16 -1.05 -28.77
N GLN A 664 27.55 -2.11 -28.25
CA GLN A 664 26.15 -2.51 -28.49
C GLN A 664 25.15 -1.68 -27.66
N LEU A 665 25.60 -0.92 -26.66
CA LEU A 665 24.76 0.03 -25.91
C LEU A 665 24.11 1.09 -26.81
N SER A 666 24.74 1.42 -27.93
CA SER A 666 24.23 2.40 -28.89
C SER A 666 22.90 2.01 -29.54
N ASP A 667 22.60 0.70 -29.61
CA ASP A 667 21.37 0.14 -30.17
C ASP A 667 20.21 0.01 -29.16
N LYS A 668 20.38 0.54 -27.93
CA LYS A 668 19.34 0.71 -26.89
C LYS A 668 18.51 -0.55 -26.57
N GLY A 669 19.19 -1.62 -26.16
CA GLY A 669 18.53 -2.79 -25.56
C GLY A 669 17.96 -3.78 -26.58
N SER A 670 18.72 -4.07 -27.64
CA SER A 670 18.37 -5.11 -28.62
C SER A 670 18.32 -6.50 -27.98
N ALA A 671 17.56 -7.41 -28.60
CA ALA A 671 17.54 -8.82 -28.20
C ALA A 671 18.93 -9.48 -28.31
N ASP A 672 19.76 -8.99 -29.24
CA ASP A 672 21.12 -9.47 -29.46
C ASP A 672 22.05 -9.06 -28.32
N PHE A 673 21.97 -7.81 -27.82
CA PHE A 673 22.67 -7.40 -26.60
C PHE A 673 22.31 -8.29 -25.41
N ALA A 674 21.02 -8.58 -25.22
CA ALA A 674 20.54 -9.44 -24.13
C ALA A 674 20.94 -10.92 -24.30
N ASN A 675 21.09 -11.43 -25.53
CA ASN A 675 21.57 -12.78 -25.79
C ASN A 675 23.09 -12.88 -25.57
N ASN A 676 23.87 -11.98 -26.17
CA ASN A 676 25.33 -11.92 -26.07
C ASN A 676 25.77 -11.83 -24.61
N TYR A 677 25.18 -10.89 -23.85
CA TYR A 677 25.48 -10.71 -22.43
C TYR A 677 25.03 -11.91 -21.58
N GLY A 678 23.95 -12.60 -21.98
CA GLY A 678 23.55 -13.86 -21.36
C GLY A 678 24.62 -14.95 -21.50
N GLU A 679 25.29 -15.03 -22.65
CA GLU A 679 26.38 -16.00 -22.90
C GLU A 679 27.61 -15.70 -22.03
N VAL A 680 27.95 -14.42 -21.83
CA VAL A 680 28.98 -14.00 -20.86
C VAL A 680 28.66 -14.49 -19.44
N THR A 681 27.40 -14.43 -19.02
CA THR A 681 26.99 -14.91 -17.69
C THR A 681 26.95 -16.43 -17.57
N ASP A 682 26.57 -17.14 -18.64
CA ASP A 682 26.59 -18.61 -18.67
C ASP A 682 28.05 -19.11 -18.59
N ALA A 683 28.99 -18.46 -19.29
CA ALA A 683 30.42 -18.72 -19.17
C ALA A 683 30.94 -18.45 -17.75
N PHE A 684 30.51 -17.35 -17.11
CA PHE A 684 30.88 -17.05 -15.73
C PHE A 684 30.43 -18.12 -14.72
N PHE A 685 29.23 -18.69 -14.86
CA PHE A 685 28.80 -19.74 -13.94
C PHE A 685 29.58 -21.05 -14.08
N SER A 686 30.22 -21.31 -15.23
CA SER A 686 31.05 -22.50 -15.43
C SER A 686 32.34 -22.52 -14.57
N ILE A 687 32.69 -21.39 -13.96
CA ILE A 687 33.88 -21.17 -13.13
C ILE A 687 33.53 -20.72 -11.69
N ALA A 688 32.31 -20.95 -11.22
CA ALA A 688 31.89 -20.47 -9.89
C ALA A 688 32.65 -21.12 -8.71
N ASP A 689 33.26 -22.28 -8.90
CA ASP A 689 33.90 -23.07 -7.83
C ASP A 689 35.38 -22.75 -7.57
N ILE A 690 35.98 -21.88 -8.38
CA ILE A 690 37.40 -21.47 -8.29
C ILE A 690 37.59 -20.05 -7.71
N ILE A 691 36.48 -19.32 -7.54
CA ILE A 691 36.46 -17.96 -7.00
C ILE A 691 36.62 -18.05 -5.48
N PRO A 692 37.57 -17.32 -4.84
CA PRO A 692 37.73 -17.32 -3.40
C PRO A 692 36.43 -16.93 -2.68
N ASP A 693 36.07 -17.65 -1.62
CA ASP A 693 34.77 -17.55 -0.93
C ASP A 693 34.37 -16.10 -0.61
N LYS A 694 35.32 -15.25 -0.18
CA LYS A 694 35.04 -13.83 0.16
C LYS A 694 34.63 -12.94 -1.02
N PHE A 695 34.84 -13.40 -2.25
CA PHE A 695 34.42 -12.74 -3.48
C PHE A 695 33.32 -13.51 -4.22
N LYS A 696 33.07 -14.77 -3.85
CA LYS A 696 32.00 -15.61 -4.42
C LYS A 696 30.65 -14.92 -4.25
N ASP A 697 30.35 -14.35 -3.09
CA ASP A 697 29.11 -13.58 -2.84
C ASP A 697 28.98 -12.32 -3.72
N LEU A 698 30.07 -11.58 -3.92
CA LEU A 698 30.09 -10.36 -4.74
C LEU A 698 29.92 -10.67 -6.23
N TYR A 699 30.54 -11.75 -6.70
CA TYR A 699 30.38 -12.23 -8.07
C TYR A 699 29.03 -12.88 -8.30
N GLU A 700 28.53 -13.70 -7.38
CA GLU A 700 27.16 -14.23 -7.44
C GLU A 700 26.13 -13.10 -7.45
N MET A 701 26.32 -12.02 -6.70
CA MET A 701 25.46 -10.83 -6.76
C MET A 701 25.48 -10.18 -8.15
N LEU A 702 26.67 -9.92 -8.69
CA LEU A 702 26.84 -9.35 -10.03
C LEU A 702 26.26 -10.25 -11.12
N VAL A 703 26.35 -11.58 -10.98
CA VAL A 703 25.99 -12.55 -12.03
C VAL A 703 24.50 -12.97 -11.94
N LYS A 704 23.91 -13.01 -10.74
CA LYS A 704 22.47 -13.22 -10.56
C LYS A 704 21.66 -12.06 -11.15
N LEU A 705 22.09 -10.81 -10.96
CA LEU A 705 21.43 -9.63 -11.55
C LEU A 705 21.46 -9.60 -13.09
N THR A 706 22.37 -10.35 -13.70
CA THR A 706 22.78 -10.23 -15.10
C THR A 706 22.50 -11.47 -15.95
N SER A 707 21.98 -12.53 -15.33
CA SER A 707 21.64 -13.79 -16.01
C SER A 707 20.77 -13.58 -17.26
N LYS A 708 20.94 -14.46 -18.26
CA LYS A 708 20.18 -14.45 -19.52
C LYS A 708 18.66 -14.32 -19.35
N ALA A 709 18.09 -14.95 -18.32
CA ALA A 709 16.67 -14.83 -17.99
C ALA A 709 16.31 -13.44 -17.44
N ASN A 710 17.13 -12.91 -16.54
CA ASN A 710 16.92 -11.61 -15.91
C ASN A 710 17.10 -10.45 -16.89
N LEU A 711 18.08 -10.53 -17.79
CA LEU A 711 18.19 -9.56 -18.88
C LEU A 711 17.01 -9.60 -19.85
N LYS A 712 16.53 -10.79 -20.23
CA LYS A 712 15.35 -10.91 -21.11
C LYS A 712 14.11 -10.32 -20.44
N ALA A 713 13.93 -10.57 -19.15
CA ALA A 713 12.86 -9.98 -18.35
C ALA A 713 13.00 -8.46 -18.18
N TYR A 714 14.21 -7.95 -17.95
CA TYR A 714 14.49 -6.51 -17.92
C TYR A 714 14.20 -5.86 -19.28
N ALA A 715 14.69 -6.45 -20.38
CA ALA A 715 14.43 -6.00 -21.75
C ALA A 715 12.94 -5.99 -22.10
N LYS A 716 12.17 -7.02 -21.69
CA LYS A 716 10.70 -7.05 -21.77
C LYS A 716 10.06 -5.92 -20.96
N SER A 717 10.66 -5.49 -19.86
CA SER A 717 10.14 -4.43 -18.98
C SER A 717 10.42 -3.02 -19.52
N LEU A 718 11.49 -2.83 -20.31
CA LEU A 718 11.94 -1.51 -20.81
C LEU A 718 10.84 -0.68 -21.50
N PRO A 719 10.01 -1.23 -22.43
CA PRO A 719 9.01 -0.43 -23.15
C PRO A 719 7.94 0.18 -22.24
N TYR A 720 7.70 -0.45 -21.10
CA TYR A 720 6.74 0.00 -20.08
C TYR A 720 7.40 0.99 -19.12
N LEU A 721 8.59 0.66 -18.61
CA LEU A 721 9.34 1.52 -17.69
C LEU A 721 9.71 2.88 -18.32
N ALA A 722 10.12 2.91 -19.59
CA ALA A 722 10.47 4.13 -20.31
C ALA A 722 9.27 5.06 -20.60
N LYS A 723 8.03 4.60 -20.43
CA LYS A 723 6.80 5.39 -20.55
C LYS A 723 6.11 5.62 -19.20
N SER A 724 6.69 5.11 -18.12
CA SER A 724 6.05 5.06 -16.81
C SER A 724 5.85 6.47 -16.22
N LYS A 725 4.68 6.67 -15.63
CA LYS A 725 4.32 7.90 -14.90
C LYS A 725 4.07 7.55 -13.44
N ARG A 726 4.63 8.35 -12.53
CA ARG A 726 4.47 8.18 -11.08
C ARG A 726 3.10 8.65 -10.61
N GLY A 727 2.63 8.04 -9.53
CA GLY A 727 1.30 8.27 -8.98
C GLY A 727 0.26 7.30 -9.55
N PHE A 728 -0.80 7.04 -8.79
CA PHE A 728 -1.88 6.14 -9.21
C PHE A 728 -2.68 6.68 -10.41
N ASN A 729 -3.35 5.74 -11.10
CA ASN A 729 -4.42 6.07 -12.03
C ASN A 729 -5.79 5.93 -11.34
N LEU A 730 -6.73 6.79 -11.72
CA LEU A 730 -8.14 6.71 -11.37
C LEU A 730 -8.96 6.85 -12.65
N PHE A 731 -9.88 5.93 -12.86
CA PHE A 731 -10.75 5.90 -14.04
C PHE A 731 -12.21 6.05 -13.65
N GLU A 732 -12.95 6.78 -14.49
CA GLU A 732 -14.41 6.82 -14.52
C GLU A 732 -14.88 5.83 -15.59
N ILE A 733 -15.77 4.92 -15.21
CA ILE A 733 -16.39 3.91 -16.07
C ILE A 733 -17.87 4.26 -16.19
N THR A 734 -18.35 4.46 -17.42
CA THR A 734 -19.78 4.67 -17.71
C THR A 734 -20.28 3.58 -18.63
N ASP A 735 -21.29 2.82 -18.18
CA ASP A 735 -21.97 1.79 -18.98
C ASP A 735 -23.23 2.38 -19.63
N ARG A 736 -23.22 2.50 -20.96
CA ARG A 736 -24.37 2.94 -21.77
C ARG A 736 -24.86 1.82 -22.70
N SER A 737 -24.64 0.56 -22.32
CA SER A 737 -25.12 -0.60 -23.10
C SER A 737 -26.64 -0.67 -23.21
N ALA A 738 -27.38 -0.13 -22.23
CA ALA A 738 -28.84 0.03 -22.33
C ALA A 738 -29.29 0.95 -23.48
N ALA A 739 -28.41 1.86 -23.94
CA ALA A 739 -28.60 2.70 -25.12
C ALA A 739 -27.91 2.13 -26.39
N ASN A 740 -27.32 0.93 -26.32
CA ASN A 740 -26.46 0.31 -27.33
C ASN A 740 -25.14 1.07 -27.61
N GLU A 741 -24.66 1.89 -26.67
CA GLU A 741 -23.41 2.66 -26.81
C GLU A 741 -22.17 1.99 -26.18
N GLY A 742 -22.34 0.85 -25.51
CA GLY A 742 -21.24 0.11 -24.88
C GLY A 742 -20.73 0.74 -23.58
N VAL A 743 -19.46 0.48 -23.23
CA VAL A 743 -18.78 1.02 -22.04
C VAL A 743 -17.72 2.03 -22.48
N THR A 744 -17.62 3.14 -21.77
CA THR A 744 -16.55 4.13 -21.94
C THR A 744 -15.72 4.31 -20.68
N VAL A 745 -14.41 4.50 -20.84
CA VAL A 745 -13.43 4.75 -19.78
C VAL A 745 -12.87 6.17 -19.93
N GLY A 746 -12.91 6.97 -18.86
CA GLY A 746 -12.31 8.30 -18.81
C GLY A 746 -11.26 8.40 -17.71
N THR A 747 -10.08 8.95 -18.00
CA THR A 747 -9.01 9.14 -17.01
C THR A 747 -9.33 10.33 -16.12
N VAL A 748 -9.53 10.09 -14.81
CA VAL A 748 -9.74 11.15 -13.82
C VAL A 748 -8.38 11.71 -13.36
N THR A 749 -7.41 10.83 -13.12
CA THR A 749 -5.99 11.18 -12.89
C THR A 749 -5.08 10.06 -13.38
N ASP A 750 -3.88 10.42 -13.82
CA ASP A 750 -2.77 9.52 -14.15
C ASP A 750 -1.49 9.79 -13.36
N ASN A 751 -1.56 10.67 -12.35
CA ASN A 751 -0.39 11.20 -11.64
C ASN A 751 -0.60 11.34 -10.13
N GLY A 752 -1.46 10.51 -9.52
CA GLY A 752 -1.61 10.45 -8.05
C GLY A 752 -2.11 11.74 -7.40
N PHE A 753 -2.98 12.48 -8.10
CA PHE A 753 -3.39 13.85 -7.76
C PHE A 753 -2.24 14.88 -7.70
N GLY A 754 -1.18 14.65 -8.49
CA GLY A 754 0.02 15.49 -8.55
C GLY A 754 1.11 15.12 -7.55
N ASP A 755 0.87 14.18 -6.62
CA ASP A 755 1.89 13.66 -5.73
C ASP A 755 2.48 12.35 -6.29
N PRO A 756 3.75 12.33 -6.72
CA PRO A 756 4.36 11.14 -7.31
C PRO A 756 4.51 9.97 -6.32
N PHE A 757 4.36 10.22 -5.01
CA PHE A 757 4.49 9.18 -3.97
C PHE A 757 3.16 8.51 -3.60
N ASN A 758 2.02 9.07 -4.03
CA ASN A 758 0.72 8.42 -3.96
C ASN A 758 0.64 7.30 -5.01
N HIS A 759 1.21 6.14 -4.72
CA HIS A 759 1.25 5.00 -5.66
C HIS A 759 -0.08 4.25 -5.82
N GLY A 760 -1.09 4.61 -5.02
CA GLY A 760 -2.42 4.01 -5.08
C GLY A 760 -3.51 4.88 -4.48
N LEU A 761 -4.75 4.51 -4.80
CA LEU A 761 -5.95 5.03 -4.13
C LEU A 761 -6.77 3.84 -3.62
N ARG A 762 -7.12 3.90 -2.35
CA ARG A 762 -7.24 2.71 -1.48
C ARG A 762 -8.55 2.60 -0.72
N ILE A 763 -9.30 3.69 -0.64
CA ILE A 763 -10.69 3.76 -0.18
C ILE A 763 -11.46 4.75 -1.06
N PHE A 764 -12.73 4.47 -1.28
CA PHE A 764 -13.76 5.45 -1.61
C PHE A 764 -14.81 5.39 -0.50
N CYS A 765 -15.36 6.52 -0.07
CA CYS A 765 -16.39 6.55 0.94
C CYS A 765 -17.33 7.73 0.74
N ASP A 766 -18.56 7.42 0.34
CA ASP A 766 -19.60 8.43 0.13
C ASP A 766 -20.19 8.92 1.45
N THR A 767 -20.35 10.23 1.55
CA THR A 767 -21.14 10.90 2.59
C THR A 767 -22.36 11.57 1.96
N ASP A 768 -23.15 12.23 2.81
CA ASP A 768 -24.27 13.08 2.39
C ASP A 768 -23.90 14.12 1.32
N ASP A 769 -22.69 14.68 1.41
CA ASP A 769 -22.28 15.91 0.70
C ASP A 769 -20.99 15.78 -0.13
N TYR A 770 -20.16 14.77 0.16
CA TYR A 770 -18.87 14.52 -0.48
C TYR A 770 -18.57 13.02 -0.63
N MET A 771 -17.81 12.65 -1.67
CA MET A 771 -17.06 11.40 -1.71
C MET A 771 -15.65 11.66 -1.15
N VAL A 772 -15.27 10.93 -0.12
CA VAL A 772 -13.88 10.93 0.39
C VAL A 772 -13.11 9.80 -0.25
N VAL A 773 -11.88 10.08 -0.65
CA VAL A 773 -10.95 9.09 -1.18
C VAL A 773 -9.63 9.18 -0.40
N GLY A 774 -8.99 8.03 -0.19
CA GLY A 774 -7.77 7.93 0.61
C GLY A 774 -6.66 7.21 -0.14
N THR A 775 -5.43 7.70 -0.01
CA THR A 775 -4.30 7.23 -0.82
C THR A 775 -3.54 6.05 -0.18
N ALA A 776 -2.65 5.48 -0.97
CA ALA A 776 -1.62 4.55 -0.52
C ALA A 776 -0.25 5.19 -0.80
N ASN A 777 0.50 5.51 0.25
CA ASN A 777 1.77 6.23 0.16
C ASN A 777 2.75 5.75 1.25
N PRO A 778 3.65 4.79 0.96
CA PRO A 778 4.62 4.25 1.91
C PRO A 778 5.85 5.15 2.11
N PHE A 779 5.86 6.34 1.49
CA PHE A 779 6.94 7.32 1.62
C PHE A 779 6.57 8.38 2.64
N TYR A 780 5.37 8.98 2.52
CA TYR A 780 4.96 10.16 3.28
C TYR A 780 3.71 9.98 4.15
N GLY A 781 3.05 8.82 4.12
CA GLY A 781 1.79 8.61 4.84
C GLY A 781 0.57 8.82 3.94
N THR A 782 -0.54 8.17 4.27
CA THR A 782 -1.81 8.29 3.52
C THR A 782 -2.29 9.73 3.54
N GLN A 783 -2.83 10.18 2.41
CA GLN A 783 -3.56 11.43 2.31
C GLN A 783 -5.06 11.14 2.22
N LEU A 784 -5.89 12.09 2.67
CA LEU A 784 -7.32 12.11 2.38
C LEU A 784 -7.63 13.27 1.46
N TRP A 785 -8.47 12.99 0.48
CA TRP A 785 -9.03 13.95 -0.46
C TRP A 785 -10.55 13.83 -0.43
N ARG A 786 -11.27 14.92 -0.69
CA ARG A 786 -12.73 14.88 -0.88
C ARG A 786 -13.10 15.51 -2.22
N VAL A 787 -14.17 15.03 -2.85
CA VAL A 787 -14.83 15.71 -3.97
C VAL A 787 -16.29 15.97 -3.58
N ARG A 788 -16.81 17.14 -3.93
CA ARG A 788 -18.20 17.52 -3.65
C ARG A 788 -19.16 16.73 -4.54
N ASN A 789 -20.23 16.23 -3.95
CA ASN A 789 -21.30 15.53 -4.66
C ASN A 789 -22.08 16.52 -5.55
N THR A 790 -22.53 16.08 -6.73
CA THR A 790 -23.45 16.85 -7.58
C THR A 790 -24.92 16.62 -7.21
N GLN A 791 -25.22 15.53 -6.52
CA GLN A 791 -26.53 15.17 -5.99
C GLN A 791 -26.45 15.00 -4.47
N TYR A 792 -27.30 15.70 -3.72
CA TYR A 792 -27.29 15.75 -2.27
C TYR A 792 -28.38 14.86 -1.65
N ALA A 793 -28.15 14.29 -0.46
CA ALA A 793 -29.10 13.39 0.18
C ALA A 793 -30.36 14.10 0.72
N VAL A 794 -31.50 13.41 0.64
CA VAL A 794 -32.79 13.83 1.19
C VAL A 794 -33.19 12.87 2.30
N ASN A 795 -32.80 13.18 3.53
CA ASN A 795 -33.09 12.32 4.68
C ASN A 795 -34.47 12.65 5.26
N VAL A 796 -35.46 11.76 5.08
CA VAL A 796 -36.81 11.94 5.65
C VAL A 796 -37.06 10.98 6.81
N SER A 797 -37.67 11.49 7.88
CA SER A 797 -38.06 10.73 9.07
C SER A 797 -39.47 11.12 9.53
N ALA A 798 -40.02 10.39 10.51
CA ALA A 798 -41.33 10.66 11.11
C ALA A 798 -41.26 10.54 12.63
N THR A 799 -42.10 11.29 13.34
CA THR A 799 -42.42 11.01 14.75
C THR A 799 -43.34 9.78 14.85
N GLU A 800 -43.59 9.31 16.09
CA GLU A 800 -44.70 8.39 16.34
C GLU A 800 -46.01 8.97 15.77
N GLY A 801 -46.84 8.12 15.16
CA GLY A 801 -48.14 8.52 14.60
C GLY A 801 -48.26 8.52 13.08
N GLY A 802 -47.19 8.24 12.33
CA GLY A 802 -47.27 8.13 10.88
C GLY A 802 -45.98 7.63 10.22
N SER A 803 -45.92 7.77 8.90
CA SER A 803 -44.74 7.53 8.07
C SER A 803 -44.49 8.70 7.13
N ALA A 804 -43.26 8.84 6.65
CA ALA A 804 -42.89 9.92 5.74
C ALA A 804 -41.81 9.47 4.75
N SER A 805 -41.83 10.06 3.56
CA SER A 805 -40.87 9.81 2.47
C SER A 805 -40.69 11.05 1.59
N ALA A 806 -39.64 11.04 0.77
CA ALA A 806 -39.51 11.91 -0.39
C ALA A 806 -39.80 11.11 -1.68
N ASP A 807 -39.95 11.80 -2.80
CA ASP A 807 -39.99 11.23 -4.16
C ASP A 807 -38.62 10.75 -4.65
N VAL A 808 -37.53 11.32 -4.12
CA VAL A 808 -36.14 10.94 -4.40
C VAL A 808 -35.28 10.89 -3.14
N GLU A 809 -34.33 9.95 -3.07
CA GLU A 809 -33.35 9.85 -1.96
C GLU A 809 -32.17 10.82 -2.12
N ARG A 810 -31.87 11.23 -3.37
CA ARG A 810 -30.87 12.26 -3.69
C ARG A 810 -31.37 13.17 -4.80
N ALA A 811 -30.99 14.43 -4.76
CA ALA A 811 -31.37 15.43 -5.76
C ALA A 811 -30.22 16.41 -6.06
N ALA A 812 -30.10 16.84 -7.31
CA ALA A 812 -29.15 17.90 -7.69
C ALA A 812 -29.66 19.27 -7.22
N LYS A 813 -28.76 20.19 -6.88
CA LYS A 813 -29.08 21.57 -6.51
C LYS A 813 -30.04 22.22 -7.51
N GLY A 814 -31.08 22.89 -7.02
CA GLY A 814 -32.14 23.51 -7.84
C GLY A 814 -33.24 22.56 -8.32
N SER A 815 -33.13 21.25 -8.05
CA SER A 815 -34.19 20.30 -8.34
C SER A 815 -35.33 20.45 -7.33
N LYS A 816 -36.58 20.36 -7.79
CA LYS A 816 -37.74 20.27 -6.90
C LYS A 816 -37.84 18.86 -6.30
N VAL A 817 -37.96 18.78 -4.99
CA VAL A 817 -38.18 17.53 -4.23
C VAL A 817 -39.57 17.59 -3.60
N THR A 818 -40.30 16.47 -3.63
CA THR A 818 -41.67 16.35 -3.10
C THR A 818 -41.70 15.39 -1.92
N LEU A 819 -42.34 15.80 -0.85
CA LEU A 819 -42.49 15.05 0.40
C LEU A 819 -43.89 14.46 0.52
N THR A 820 -43.98 13.29 1.14
CA THR A 820 -45.24 12.62 1.47
C THR A 820 -45.25 12.27 2.95
N ALA A 821 -46.30 12.66 3.66
CA ALA A 821 -46.56 12.26 5.04
C ALA A 821 -47.89 11.51 5.12
N THR A 822 -47.88 10.30 5.66
CA THR A 822 -49.07 9.45 5.83
C THR A 822 -49.31 9.22 7.31
N ALA A 823 -50.41 9.74 7.85
CA ALA A 823 -50.76 9.54 9.24
C ALA A 823 -51.34 8.15 9.49
N ASN A 824 -50.98 7.54 10.61
CA ASN A 824 -51.61 6.32 11.12
C ASN A 824 -53.00 6.65 11.70
N LYS A 825 -53.86 5.64 11.82
CA LYS A 825 -55.21 5.81 12.36
C LYS A 825 -55.17 6.40 13.79
N GLY A 826 -55.89 7.51 13.99
CA GLY A 826 -55.95 8.23 15.27
C GLY A 826 -54.84 9.27 15.45
N TYR A 827 -54.16 9.65 14.36
CA TYR A 827 -53.23 10.75 14.28
C TYR A 827 -53.50 11.54 12.99
N HIS A 828 -53.05 12.80 12.95
CA HIS A 828 -52.98 13.61 11.74
C HIS A 828 -51.57 14.16 11.55
N PHE A 829 -51.22 14.47 10.29
CA PHE A 829 -50.00 15.19 9.98
C PHE A 829 -50.14 16.64 10.44
N LYS A 830 -49.16 17.13 11.19
CA LYS A 830 -49.13 18.50 11.70
C LYS A 830 -48.27 19.41 10.83
N GLU A 831 -46.97 19.10 10.75
CA GLU A 831 -45.97 19.97 10.10
C GLU A 831 -44.70 19.21 9.70
N TRP A 832 -43.91 19.81 8.81
CA TRP A 832 -42.56 19.37 8.50
C TRP A 832 -41.55 20.15 9.34
N ASN A 833 -40.77 19.45 10.16
CA ASN A 833 -39.67 20.01 10.92
C ASN A 833 -38.36 19.84 10.13
N VAL A 834 -37.70 20.94 9.76
CA VAL A 834 -36.41 20.93 9.04
C VAL A 834 -35.27 20.82 10.05
N LEU A 835 -34.60 19.66 10.07
CA LEU A 835 -33.49 19.35 10.97
C LEU A 835 -32.12 19.77 10.41
N LYS A 836 -31.95 19.74 9.09
CA LYS A 836 -30.72 20.14 8.36
C LYS A 836 -31.10 20.73 6.99
N GLY A 837 -30.37 21.74 6.55
CA GLY A 837 -30.40 22.25 5.17
C GLY A 837 -30.98 23.66 4.97
N ASN A 838 -31.59 24.26 6.00
CA ASN A 838 -32.15 25.63 5.97
C ASN A 838 -33.11 25.91 4.78
N ILE A 839 -33.91 24.91 4.42
CA ILE A 839 -34.94 25.00 3.37
C ILE A 839 -36.26 25.56 3.90
N SER A 840 -37.07 26.14 3.01
CA SER A 840 -38.50 26.38 3.24
C SER A 840 -39.31 25.33 2.49
N ILE A 841 -40.31 24.75 3.15
CA ILE A 841 -41.18 23.71 2.57
C ILE A 841 -42.55 24.32 2.30
N GLU A 842 -42.95 24.35 1.03
CA GLU A 842 -44.25 24.86 0.58
C GLU A 842 -44.98 23.78 -0.22
N ASN A 843 -46.27 23.56 0.07
CA ASN A 843 -47.09 22.53 -0.60
C ASN A 843 -46.44 21.12 -0.58
N ASN A 844 -45.84 20.75 0.55
CA ASN A 844 -45.05 19.52 0.72
C ASN A 844 -43.88 19.39 -0.28
N ALA A 845 -43.29 20.48 -0.75
CA ALA A 845 -42.14 20.46 -1.63
C ALA A 845 -41.12 21.54 -1.27
N PHE A 846 -39.89 21.39 -1.75
CA PHE A 846 -38.83 22.38 -1.62
C PHE A 846 -37.88 22.32 -2.83
N GLU A 847 -37.06 23.35 -3.01
CA GLU A 847 -35.97 23.36 -3.99
C GLU A 847 -34.68 22.90 -3.31
N MET A 848 -33.98 21.93 -3.91
CA MET A 848 -32.82 21.29 -3.30
C MET A 848 -31.65 22.28 -3.14
N PRO A 849 -31.12 22.50 -1.93
CA PRO A 849 -30.00 23.40 -1.70
C PRO A 849 -28.65 22.78 -2.11
N ASP A 850 -27.56 23.52 -1.90
CA ASP A 850 -26.18 23.12 -2.20
C ASP A 850 -25.56 22.23 -1.09
N GLY A 851 -26.34 21.24 -0.65
CA GLY A 851 -26.02 20.32 0.44
C GLY A 851 -27.24 19.49 0.87
N SER A 852 -27.00 18.44 1.66
CA SER A 852 -28.04 17.49 2.06
C SER A 852 -29.01 18.09 3.07
N VAL A 853 -30.25 17.60 3.01
CA VAL A 853 -31.32 18.01 3.91
C VAL A 853 -31.71 16.87 4.84
N SER A 854 -32.21 17.22 6.02
CA SER A 854 -32.83 16.28 6.96
C SER A 854 -34.14 16.87 7.43
N ILE A 855 -35.21 16.11 7.30
CA ILE A 855 -36.59 16.57 7.51
C ILE A 855 -37.34 15.51 8.31
N GLN A 856 -38.21 15.96 9.22
CA GLN A 856 -39.05 15.09 10.04
C GLN A 856 -40.52 15.48 9.88
N ALA A 857 -41.37 14.54 9.51
CA ALA A 857 -42.82 14.70 9.64
C ALA A 857 -43.20 14.61 11.13
N VAL A 858 -43.89 15.63 11.62
CA VAL A 858 -44.49 15.63 12.95
C VAL A 858 -45.96 15.24 12.83
N PHE A 859 -46.34 14.21 13.57
CA PHE A 859 -47.72 13.74 13.69
C PHE A 859 -48.23 14.02 15.10
N GLU A 860 -49.47 14.51 15.21
CA GLU A 860 -50.16 14.68 16.49
C GLU A 860 -51.33 13.70 16.59
N LYS A 861 -51.56 13.20 17.80
CA LYS A 861 -52.64 12.25 18.07
C LYS A 861 -53.98 12.98 18.05
N ASP A 862 -54.96 12.41 17.37
CA ASP A 862 -56.30 12.99 17.28
C ASP A 862 -56.93 13.08 18.67
N ALA A 863 -57.60 14.20 18.94
CA ALA A 863 -58.31 14.39 20.20
C ALA A 863 -59.45 13.37 20.31
N VAL A 864 -59.39 12.51 21.33
CA VAL A 864 -60.52 11.65 21.69
C VAL A 864 -61.59 12.55 22.31
N GLU A 865 -62.78 12.61 21.70
CA GLU A 865 -63.90 13.33 22.32
C GLU A 865 -64.16 12.80 23.74
N PRO A 866 -64.35 13.67 24.74
CA PRO A 866 -64.62 13.24 26.10
C PRO A 866 -65.99 12.56 26.16
N THR A 867 -66.00 11.23 26.26
CA THR A 867 -67.22 10.48 26.56
C THR A 867 -67.84 11.00 27.85
N THR A 868 -69.07 11.50 27.76
CA THR A 868 -69.76 12.14 28.88
C THR A 868 -69.88 11.18 30.07
N PRO A 869 -69.53 11.59 31.32
CA PRO A 869 -69.57 10.68 32.46
C PRO A 869 -71.00 10.25 32.80
N THR A 870 -71.30 8.95 32.70
CA THR A 870 -72.49 8.38 33.34
C THR A 870 -72.30 8.29 34.86
N THR A 871 -73.32 8.70 35.59
CA THR A 871 -73.41 8.87 37.05
C THR A 871 -72.80 7.72 37.88
N PRO A 872 -71.93 8.00 38.86
CA PRO A 872 -71.45 6.99 39.81
C PRO A 872 -72.53 6.57 40.81
N ALA A 873 -72.65 5.27 41.06
CA ALA A 873 -73.38 4.72 42.20
C ALA A 873 -72.50 4.67 43.47
N LYS A 874 -73.15 4.65 44.63
CA LYS A 874 -72.62 4.86 46.00
C LYS A 874 -71.57 3.78 46.44
N PRO A 875 -70.56 4.14 47.27
CA PRO A 875 -69.41 3.27 47.59
C PRO A 875 -69.60 2.37 48.82
N ALA A 876 -68.65 1.44 49.03
CA ALA A 876 -68.48 0.65 50.25
C ALA A 876 -67.02 0.64 50.76
N THR A 877 -66.83 1.25 51.94
CA THR A 877 -65.89 0.92 53.05
C THR A 877 -64.45 0.43 52.82
N ASP A 878 -63.51 1.29 53.24
CA ASP A 878 -62.40 1.04 54.19
C ASP A 878 -61.60 -0.28 54.19
N THR A 879 -60.26 -0.16 54.06
CA THR A 879 -59.36 -0.31 55.24
C THR A 879 -57.94 0.28 55.01
N LYS A 880 -57.33 0.74 56.11
CA LYS A 880 -55.99 1.37 56.31
C LYS A 880 -54.98 0.28 56.81
N PRO A 881 -53.70 0.55 57.22
CA PRO A 881 -52.75 1.67 57.00
C PRO A 881 -51.28 1.25 56.66
N SER A 882 -50.37 2.25 56.67
CA SER A 882 -48.95 2.21 57.17
C SER A 882 -47.79 1.94 56.19
N THR A 883 -46.55 2.46 56.35
CA THR A 883 -46.01 3.61 57.17
C THR A 883 -44.59 4.07 56.68
N THR A 884 -44.48 5.31 56.18
CA THR A 884 -43.48 6.35 56.58
C THR A 884 -41.92 6.07 56.47
N PRO A 885 -40.97 7.03 56.69
CA PRO A 885 -40.12 7.56 55.59
C PRO A 885 -38.60 7.77 55.95
N THR A 886 -37.98 8.88 55.45
CA THR A 886 -36.63 9.49 55.70
C THR A 886 -35.50 9.05 54.75
N GLY A 887 -34.49 9.85 54.38
CA GLY A 887 -34.09 11.27 54.59
C GLY A 887 -32.79 11.56 53.74
N VAL A 888 -32.43 12.76 53.22
CA VAL A 888 -32.10 14.07 53.84
C VAL A 888 -30.70 14.09 54.51
N THR A 889 -29.66 14.89 54.13
CA THR A 889 -29.47 15.95 53.10
C THR A 889 -27.97 16.34 52.84
N SER A 890 -27.69 17.07 51.73
CA SER A 890 -26.84 18.30 51.57
C SER A 890 -25.29 18.32 51.36
N THR A 891 -24.89 19.25 50.46
CA THR A 891 -23.58 19.92 50.19
C THR A 891 -23.20 20.98 51.26
N PRO A 892 -22.18 21.89 51.15
CA PRO A 892 -21.06 22.09 50.18
C PRO A 892 -19.65 22.38 50.83
N SER A 893 -18.62 22.73 50.05
CA SER A 893 -17.82 24.00 50.18
C SER A 893 -16.41 23.97 49.52
N THR A 894 -15.77 25.15 49.44
CA THR A 894 -14.59 25.53 48.62
C THR A 894 -13.32 25.78 49.43
N GLY A 895 -12.12 25.70 48.82
CA GLY A 895 -10.89 26.25 49.39
C GLY A 895 -9.65 26.14 48.47
N SER A 896 -8.69 27.07 48.57
CA SER A 896 -7.45 27.11 47.77
C SER A 896 -6.25 27.62 48.59
N SER A 897 -5.04 27.55 48.01
CA SER A 897 -3.76 28.15 48.48
C SER A 897 -2.98 27.34 49.56
N VAL A 898 -1.64 27.35 49.69
CA VAL A 898 -0.56 28.06 48.93
C VAL A 898 0.88 27.51 49.20
N LEU A 899 1.82 27.77 48.26
CA LEU A 899 3.32 27.78 48.30
C LEU A 899 4.20 26.61 48.85
N GLY A 900 5.33 26.40 48.13
CA GLY A 900 6.57 25.78 48.64
C GLY A 900 7.65 25.61 47.55
N MET A 901 8.71 26.43 47.54
CA MET A 901 9.79 26.41 46.52
C MET A 901 11.04 25.61 46.95
N ALA A 902 11.78 25.08 45.97
CA ALA A 902 13.24 24.91 46.05
C ALA A 902 13.88 24.96 44.64
N VAL A 903 15.09 25.52 44.53
CA VAL A 903 15.81 25.80 43.27
C VAL A 903 17.22 25.21 43.32
N ALA A 904 17.72 24.66 42.21
CA ALA A 904 19.15 24.47 41.95
C ALA A 904 19.42 24.47 40.42
N ALA A 905 20.57 25.02 39.99
CA ALA A 905 20.92 25.21 38.58
C ALA A 905 22.44 25.13 38.30
N ALA A 906 22.81 24.58 37.13
CA ALA A 906 24.07 24.73 36.37
C ALA A 906 23.90 23.92 35.04
N VAL A 907 24.07 24.37 33.78
CA VAL A 907 24.95 25.33 33.05
C VAL A 907 26.19 24.68 32.39
N ALA A 908 26.18 24.67 31.03
CA ALA A 908 27.26 24.63 30.01
C ALA A 908 26.96 23.58 28.90
N LEU A 909 26.70 23.92 27.61
CA LEU A 909 27.56 24.49 26.55
C LEU A 909 28.75 23.56 26.20
N ILE A 910 29.11 23.22 24.94
CA ILE A 910 29.18 23.97 23.65
C ILE A 910 28.89 22.97 22.48
N ALA A 911 28.04 23.27 21.49
CA ALA A 911 28.32 23.71 20.10
C ALA A 911 29.43 22.94 19.30
N GLY A 912 29.38 22.85 17.97
CA GLY A 912 28.48 23.53 17.03
C GLY A 912 28.62 23.05 15.58
N ALA A 913 27.91 23.72 14.67
CA ALA A 913 27.77 23.33 13.26
C ALA A 913 28.82 23.98 12.33
N ALA A 914 29.02 23.31 11.19
CA ALA A 914 29.49 23.84 9.90
C ALA A 914 30.92 24.44 9.80
N ILE A 915 31.61 24.10 8.70
CA ILE A 915 31.76 24.98 7.52
C ILE A 915 32.60 24.28 6.43
N LEU A 916 32.12 24.39 5.19
CA LEU A 916 32.87 24.06 3.97
C LEU A 916 33.96 25.10 3.69
N LEU A 917 35.13 24.66 3.17
CA LEU A 917 36.13 25.46 2.41
C LEU A 917 36.82 26.59 3.23
N LYS A 918 38.14 26.57 3.47
CA LYS A 918 39.19 26.66 2.42
C LYS A 918 40.62 26.58 3.01
N LYS A 919 41.51 25.93 2.25
CA LYS A 919 42.94 26.25 1.99
C LYS A 919 43.94 26.50 3.16
N LYS A 920 45.05 25.76 3.01
CA LYS A 920 46.47 26.12 3.20
C LYS A 920 47.07 26.17 4.62
N GLN A 921 48.13 25.34 4.76
CA GLN A 921 49.38 25.54 5.52
C GLN A 921 49.20 25.67 7.06
N ALA A 922 49.91 24.91 7.89
CA ALA A 922 51.11 24.08 7.67
C ALA A 922 50.91 22.60 8.06
#